data_AF-A0A9P1I6D6-F1
#
_entry.id   AF-A0A9P1I6D6-F1
#
_cell.length_a   1.000
_cell.length_b   1.000
_cell.length_c   1.000
_cell.angle_alpha   90.00
_cell.angle_beta   90.00
_cell.angle_gamma   90.00
#
_symmetry.space_group_name_H-M   'P 1'
#
loop_
_entity.id
_entity.type
_entity.pdbx_description
1 polymer ?
#
loop_
_entity_poly.entity_id
_entity_poly.type
_entity_poly.pdbx_seq_one_letter_code
_entity_poly.pdbx_strand_id
1 'polypeptide(L)'
;MSTFRKNIHLSTTNVLRDYNSTYLWKEQLHGFEKKNFKTSCVPVTAFSLNLIESFSDIVKEGVVFEIKVSDYETEDVEVRWFAKVLNVCGYRVLARYIGAESQEKEDFWVNILSNEIYCVGDALSKDPDMKKFVYSPPMKLNMKNESNLENYLSNTMDELKDSKALAKTYNKCKKNLFASKFSVGERIELLNYNDSQQLRPARIQNICGRRLNVLVSKQDFDGEWNERDDDRQLQNKGAEYWIDQESFFIFPVGWATSNGYSLDAKKEYKKHTEKIASQIEKGEQANYAEKDVTPQHFQRPSLNKDNLAKIKVGQKLELIDPLAQQFQDLKVASVLKVLNSEGYVVIGMDGPDAEEDSVPLYVSSPFIFPVGYAKQYGLKLVTPPGYDDDTFNWESYMKTTKSEPLPVELFKPMPSQERLNSFKVGSKLEAADMCENQLVCPASIKEIKGRILNVNFDGWDSEFDELYDIDSHDIFPTGWCEIHGLEEFSQKMASEDKFESVLSTRYCKTSPLIRILSETNKATLWRQLWIWLAESEKELGLKQVTQEAIDEMKKNRDVFEWEFIRSEERKLKHDVMAHNHAFGKDNADLIAYRDSIDHILKRFATVIERLSTFSLNNKDVVTVGRTHYQTASLVTIGKRGVLWAQELLMAFQSLAEFRDKMRFRGIKGATGTQDSFLTLFGNDESKVEELDELVTRKAGFSQRFVITGQTYSRQQDAQLIFSLSLLGAAAKKVCTDIRVLQAFGELLEPFEKDQIGSSAMPYKKNPMKSERCCSLARKLINSPQEALTILADQGLERTLDDSAGRRILIPDCLLTAEALLTTLQNIFEGLTVQTENVRKIVDDEIAFLGLEKAMMMLTEDGVDRQKAHHVIREAALSAKALKDSTGARIDIRQTMADPFFDSVRDRVVSLVENPINFTGRCSSQTVNFVNNEILPTIGKYLDKSAAKVQLDV
;
A
#
# COMPACT_ATOMS: atom_id res chain seq x y z
N MET A 1 -46.33 -16.22 14.00
CA MET A 1 -46.00 -15.61 15.31
C MET A 1 -45.58 -16.62 16.39
N SER A 2 -45.93 -17.92 16.32
CA SER A 2 -45.62 -18.89 17.40
C SER A 2 -44.25 -19.61 17.32
N THR A 3 -43.38 -19.30 16.37
CA THR A 3 -42.05 -19.95 16.21
C THR A 3 -40.86 -19.01 16.44
N PHE A 4 -41.09 -17.78 16.91
CA PHE A 4 -40.12 -16.66 16.85
C PHE A 4 -39.20 -16.47 18.06
N ARG A 5 -39.17 -17.38 19.04
CA ARG A 5 -38.36 -17.20 20.25
C ARG A 5 -37.75 -18.50 20.72
N LYS A 6 -36.48 -18.74 20.39
CA LYS A 6 -35.55 -19.53 21.20
C LYS A 6 -34.13 -19.38 20.65
N ASN A 7 -33.20 -19.04 21.55
CA ASN A 7 -31.73 -19.03 21.41
C ASN A 7 -31.12 -17.82 20.69
N ILE A 8 -30.95 -16.72 21.43
CA ILE A 8 -29.93 -15.69 21.13
C ILE A 8 -29.28 -15.34 22.48
N HIS A 9 -27.99 -15.68 22.66
CA HIS A 9 -27.18 -15.24 23.79
C HIS A 9 -26.47 -13.93 23.40
N LEU A 10 -26.58 -12.91 24.25
CA LEU A 10 -25.96 -11.60 24.05
C LEU A 10 -24.51 -11.63 24.52
N SER A 11 -23.56 -11.36 23.61
CA SER A 11 -22.13 -11.23 23.86
C SER A 11 -21.70 -9.77 23.64
N THR A 12 -21.16 -9.14 24.68
CA THR A 12 -20.61 -7.77 24.64
C THR A 12 -19.13 -7.80 24.27
N THR A 13 -18.82 -7.84 22.97
CA THR A 13 -17.48 -7.53 22.45
C THR A 13 -17.59 -6.97 21.04
N ASN A 14 -17.52 -5.64 20.92
CA ASN A 14 -17.44 -4.96 19.62
C ASN A 14 -16.09 -5.24 18.96
N VAL A 15 -16.05 -6.21 18.05
CA VAL A 15 -15.01 -6.28 17.02
C VAL A 15 -15.53 -5.53 15.80
N LEU A 16 -15.27 -4.22 15.77
CA LEU A 16 -15.31 -3.47 14.50
C LEU A 16 -14.22 -4.07 13.62
N ARG A 17 -14.60 -4.90 12.64
CA ARG A 17 -13.69 -5.27 11.55
C ARG A 17 -13.47 -4.03 10.69
N ASP A 18 -12.34 -3.39 10.94
CA ASP A 18 -11.75 -2.38 10.05
C ASP A 18 -11.36 -3.07 8.74
N TYR A 19 -12.18 -2.90 7.70
CA TYR A 19 -11.79 -3.15 6.32
C TYR A 19 -11.20 -1.83 5.77
N ASN A 20 -9.97 -1.51 6.19
CA ASN A 20 -9.34 -0.19 6.03
C ASN A 20 -8.46 -0.02 4.78
N SER A 21 -8.77 -0.69 3.67
CA SER A 21 -7.98 -0.52 2.43
C SER A 21 -8.68 -1.02 1.16
N THR A 22 -9.90 -0.55 0.90
CA THR A 22 -10.59 -0.76 -0.40
C THR A 22 -11.19 0.55 -0.90
N TYR A 23 -11.26 0.72 -2.23
CA TYR A 23 -12.10 1.76 -2.83
C TYR A 23 -13.54 1.40 -2.53
N LEU A 24 -14.12 2.01 -1.51
CA LEU A 24 -15.50 1.78 -1.12
C LEU A 24 -16.38 2.80 -1.83
N TRP A 25 -17.20 2.34 -2.77
CA TRP A 25 -18.36 3.11 -3.26
C TRP A 25 -19.15 3.74 -2.10
N LYS A 26 -19.09 3.14 -0.89
CA LYS A 26 -19.69 3.63 0.36
C LYS A 26 -19.51 5.14 0.58
N GLU A 27 -18.34 5.73 0.37
CA GLU A 27 -18.13 7.18 0.60
C GLU A 27 -18.87 8.04 -0.43
N GLN A 28 -18.80 7.67 -1.71
CA GLN A 28 -19.55 8.36 -2.78
C GLN A 28 -21.07 8.15 -2.62
N LEU A 29 -21.47 6.94 -2.23
CA LEU A 29 -22.84 6.52 -2.07
C LEU A 29 -23.54 7.16 -0.86
N HIS A 30 -22.81 7.44 0.23
CA HIS A 30 -23.32 8.21 1.37
C HIS A 30 -23.74 9.64 0.98
N GLY A 31 -23.27 10.16 -0.15
CA GLY A 31 -23.75 11.41 -0.72
C GLY A 31 -25.26 11.40 -1.00
N PHE A 32 -25.80 10.30 -1.55
CA PHE A 32 -27.21 10.16 -1.88
C PHE A 32 -28.14 10.22 -0.65
N GLU A 33 -27.65 9.85 0.53
CA GLU A 33 -28.41 9.94 1.79
C GLU A 33 -28.67 11.38 2.25
N LYS A 34 -27.91 12.34 1.70
CA LYS A 34 -27.97 13.77 2.06
C LYS A 34 -28.91 14.59 1.18
N LYS A 35 -29.61 13.97 0.20
CA LYS A 35 -30.54 14.60 -0.77
C LYS A 35 -30.00 15.77 -1.61
N ASN A 36 -28.72 16.17 -1.44
CA ASN A 36 -28.03 17.24 -2.17
C ASN A 36 -26.92 16.71 -3.10
N PHE A 37 -26.90 15.41 -3.37
CA PHE A 37 -25.89 14.79 -4.24
C PHE A 37 -26.17 15.15 -5.70
N LYS A 38 -25.16 15.72 -6.37
CA LYS A 38 -25.29 16.20 -7.76
C LYS A 38 -25.02 15.12 -8.81
N THR A 39 -24.33 14.05 -8.42
CA THR A 39 -23.81 13.02 -9.32
C THR A 39 -24.80 11.84 -9.35
N SER A 40 -25.14 11.31 -10.52
CA SER A 40 -25.98 10.10 -10.65
C SER A 40 -25.13 8.87 -10.98
N CYS A 41 -25.72 7.67 -11.00
CA CYS A 41 -25.08 6.48 -11.56
C CYS A 41 -25.82 6.07 -12.83
N VAL A 42 -25.13 5.45 -13.78
CA VAL A 42 -25.80 4.88 -14.94
C VAL A 42 -26.65 3.68 -14.49
N PRO A 43 -27.96 3.64 -14.79
CA PRO A 43 -28.81 2.54 -14.36
C PRO A 43 -28.39 1.24 -15.06
N VAL A 44 -28.48 0.10 -14.36
CA VAL A 44 -28.12 -1.22 -14.90
C VAL A 44 -28.82 -1.49 -16.23
N THR A 45 -30.09 -1.09 -16.37
CA THR A 45 -30.89 -1.26 -17.58
C THR A 45 -30.40 -0.49 -18.80
N ALA A 46 -29.48 0.47 -18.66
CA ALA A 46 -28.89 1.19 -19.78
C ALA A 46 -27.85 0.36 -20.53
N PHE A 47 -27.21 -0.62 -19.85
CA PHE A 47 -26.16 -1.47 -20.41
C PHE A 47 -26.77 -2.67 -21.14
N SER A 48 -26.63 -2.73 -22.47
CA SER A 48 -27.29 -3.77 -23.28
C SER A 48 -26.43 -5.03 -23.45
N LEU A 49 -25.10 -4.88 -23.60
CA LEU A 49 -24.20 -6.00 -23.92
C LEU A 49 -23.57 -6.64 -22.70
N ASN A 50 -23.41 -5.89 -21.60
CA ASN A 50 -22.84 -6.40 -20.35
C ASN A 50 -23.82 -7.21 -19.50
N LEU A 51 -25.08 -7.31 -19.92
CA LEU A 51 -26.10 -8.09 -19.25
C LEU A 51 -26.47 -9.33 -20.06
N ILE A 52 -26.34 -10.50 -19.45
CA ILE A 52 -26.85 -11.77 -20.01
C ILE A 52 -28.37 -11.86 -19.86
N GLU A 53 -28.94 -11.19 -18.85
CA GLU A 53 -30.36 -11.20 -18.51
C GLU A 53 -30.84 -9.79 -18.15
N SER A 54 -32.12 -9.50 -18.34
CA SER A 54 -32.69 -8.21 -17.95
C SER A 54 -32.84 -8.08 -16.42
N PHE A 55 -32.33 -6.98 -15.88
CA PHE A 55 -32.42 -6.64 -14.45
C PHE A 55 -33.45 -5.53 -14.14
N SER A 56 -34.27 -5.13 -15.13
CA SER A 56 -35.22 -4.00 -15.02
C SER A 56 -36.25 -4.12 -13.90
N ASP A 57 -36.66 -5.34 -13.56
CA ASP A 57 -37.62 -5.63 -12.49
C ASP A 57 -36.97 -6.00 -11.15
N ILE A 58 -35.64 -6.17 -11.15
CA ILE A 58 -34.87 -6.62 -9.99
C ILE A 58 -34.26 -5.42 -9.27
N VAL A 59 -33.59 -4.54 -10.02
CA VAL A 59 -32.85 -3.40 -9.46
C VAL A 59 -33.70 -2.13 -9.59
N LYS A 60 -34.72 -2.02 -8.73
CA LYS A 60 -35.69 -0.92 -8.77
C LYS A 60 -36.11 -0.47 -7.37
N GLU A 61 -36.36 0.83 -7.23
CA GLU A 61 -36.91 1.42 -6.01
C GLU A 61 -38.25 0.78 -5.61
N GLY A 62 -38.44 0.61 -4.29
CA GLY A 62 -39.63 0.02 -3.70
C GLY A 62 -39.65 -1.51 -3.64
N VAL A 63 -38.68 -2.19 -4.27
CA VAL A 63 -38.56 -3.66 -4.19
C VAL A 63 -38.14 -4.08 -2.79
N VAL A 64 -38.77 -5.13 -2.25
CA VAL A 64 -38.44 -5.72 -0.95
C VAL A 64 -37.75 -7.07 -1.11
N PHE A 65 -36.73 -7.31 -0.30
CA PHE A 65 -35.92 -8.53 -0.31
C PHE A 65 -35.62 -9.01 1.11
N GLU A 66 -35.24 -10.29 1.22
CA GLU A 66 -34.66 -10.86 2.43
C GLU A 66 -33.16 -10.61 2.46
N ILE A 67 -32.61 -10.23 3.61
CA ILE A 67 -31.18 -10.05 3.82
C ILE A 67 -30.71 -10.74 5.09
N LYS A 68 -29.51 -11.30 5.07
CA LYS A 68 -28.84 -11.81 6.27
C LYS A 68 -28.57 -10.67 7.27
N VAL A 69 -28.81 -10.93 8.56
CA VAL A 69 -28.50 -10.00 9.65
C VAL A 69 -27.35 -10.57 10.47
N SER A 70 -26.21 -9.90 10.42
CA SER A 70 -24.96 -10.38 11.04
C SER A 70 -24.75 -9.87 12.48
N ASP A 71 -25.69 -9.09 13.02
CA ASP A 71 -25.62 -8.55 14.39
C ASP A 71 -25.74 -9.62 15.48
N TYR A 72 -26.11 -10.84 15.11
CA TYR A 72 -26.36 -11.95 16.02
C TYR A 72 -25.28 -13.02 15.87
N GLU A 73 -24.61 -13.37 16.97
CA GLU A 73 -23.74 -14.55 17.03
C GLU A 73 -24.61 -15.79 17.23
N THR A 74 -24.67 -16.64 16.21
CA THR A 74 -25.45 -17.88 16.21
C THR A 74 -24.59 -19.03 15.69
N GLU A 75 -24.52 -20.12 16.46
CA GLU A 75 -23.62 -21.24 16.13
C GLU A 75 -24.18 -22.13 14.98
N ASP A 76 -25.52 -22.18 14.78
CA ASP A 76 -26.16 -23.11 13.83
C ASP A 76 -27.42 -22.55 13.11
N VAL A 77 -27.72 -21.26 13.27
CA VAL A 77 -28.97 -20.65 12.78
C VAL A 77 -28.65 -19.38 12.01
N GLU A 78 -29.09 -19.26 10.76
CA GLU A 78 -28.92 -18.02 10.01
C GLU A 78 -30.06 -17.03 10.32
N VAL A 79 -29.70 -15.85 10.79
CA VAL A 79 -30.67 -14.79 11.06
C VAL A 79 -30.88 -13.94 9.80
N ARG A 80 -32.14 -13.72 9.42
CA ARG A 80 -32.54 -12.90 8.27
C ARG A 80 -33.57 -11.85 8.66
N TRP A 81 -33.66 -10.78 7.89
CA TRP A 81 -34.73 -9.80 7.98
C TRP A 81 -35.12 -9.26 6.60
N PHE A 82 -36.12 -8.39 6.55
CA PHE A 82 -36.62 -7.80 5.32
C PHE A 82 -36.11 -6.37 5.17
N ALA A 83 -35.75 -5.99 3.94
CA ALA A 83 -35.35 -4.63 3.60
C ALA A 83 -35.98 -4.18 2.28
N LYS A 84 -36.23 -2.87 2.16
CA LYS A 84 -36.80 -2.20 0.99
C LYS A 84 -35.77 -1.31 0.32
N VAL A 85 -35.71 -1.37 -1.01
CA VAL A 85 -34.88 -0.48 -1.82
C VAL A 85 -35.45 0.94 -1.79
N LEU A 86 -34.64 1.90 -1.35
CA LEU A 86 -34.92 3.34 -1.37
C LEU A 86 -34.32 4.05 -2.58
N ASN A 87 -33.14 3.61 -3.04
CA ASN A 87 -32.43 4.21 -4.17
C ASN A 87 -31.53 3.17 -4.85
N VAL A 88 -31.19 3.40 -6.12
CA VAL A 88 -30.42 2.48 -6.97
C VAL A 88 -29.21 3.21 -7.58
N CYS A 89 -28.02 2.61 -7.46
CA CYS A 89 -26.80 3.03 -8.13
C CYS A 89 -26.07 1.80 -8.69
N GLY A 90 -26.25 1.52 -9.98
CA GLY A 90 -25.78 0.26 -10.57
C GLY A 90 -26.37 -0.95 -9.83
N TYR A 91 -25.55 -1.93 -9.48
CA TYR A 91 -25.94 -3.07 -8.65
C TYR A 91 -26.01 -2.75 -7.15
N ARG A 92 -25.55 -1.57 -6.71
CA ARG A 92 -25.70 -1.15 -5.33
C ARG A 92 -27.05 -0.48 -5.10
N VAL A 93 -27.69 -0.83 -4.01
CA VAL A 93 -28.97 -0.25 -3.58
C VAL A 93 -28.85 0.33 -2.19
N LEU A 94 -29.45 1.50 -1.99
CA LEU A 94 -29.69 2.04 -0.67
C LEU A 94 -30.94 1.35 -0.15
N ALA A 95 -30.80 0.57 0.91
CA ALA A 95 -31.87 -0.21 1.49
C ALA A 95 -32.18 0.27 2.90
N ARG A 96 -33.44 0.05 3.32
CA ARG A 96 -33.90 0.27 4.68
C ARG A 96 -34.60 -0.97 5.18
N TYR A 97 -34.34 -1.36 6.42
CA TYR A 97 -35.06 -2.47 7.04
C TYR A 97 -36.56 -2.16 7.18
N ILE A 98 -37.41 -3.14 6.86
CA ILE A 98 -38.86 -3.03 7.08
C ILE A 98 -39.11 -2.90 8.58
N GLY A 99 -39.99 -1.96 8.96
CA GLY A 99 -40.25 -1.60 10.36
C GLY A 99 -39.39 -0.45 10.91
N ALA A 100 -38.41 0.09 10.17
CA ALA A 100 -37.63 1.25 10.59
C ALA A 100 -38.37 2.59 10.29
N GLU A 101 -38.49 3.47 11.29
CA GLU A 101 -39.17 4.76 11.15
C GLU A 101 -38.38 5.77 10.29
N SER A 102 -39.09 6.61 9.53
CA SER A 102 -38.50 7.54 8.55
C SER A 102 -37.51 8.59 9.10
N GLN A 103 -37.52 8.86 10.42
CA GLN A 103 -36.63 9.81 11.09
C GLN A 103 -35.34 9.16 11.62
N GLU A 104 -35.30 7.83 11.69
CA GLU A 104 -34.15 7.06 12.16
C GLU A 104 -33.41 6.49 10.94
N LYS A 105 -32.35 7.17 10.48
CA LYS A 105 -31.58 6.78 9.30
C LYS A 105 -30.78 5.48 9.51
N GLU A 106 -31.45 4.33 9.54
CA GLU A 106 -30.83 3.01 9.38
C GLU A 106 -30.84 2.58 7.91
N ASP A 107 -30.53 3.53 7.03
CA ASP A 107 -30.33 3.25 5.62
C ASP A 107 -28.93 2.67 5.44
N PHE A 108 -28.79 1.64 4.63
CA PHE A 108 -27.52 0.99 4.37
C PHE A 108 -27.37 0.67 2.89
N TRP A 109 -26.14 0.79 2.38
CA TRP A 109 -25.81 0.38 1.03
C TRP A 109 -25.47 -1.11 1.00
N VAL A 110 -26.05 -1.83 0.05
CA VAL A 110 -25.74 -3.24 -0.21
C VAL A 110 -25.73 -3.49 -1.70
N ASN A 111 -24.86 -4.38 -2.17
CA ASN A 111 -24.94 -4.89 -3.53
C ASN A 111 -26.11 -5.86 -3.63
N ILE A 112 -27.09 -5.56 -4.50
CA ILE A 112 -28.32 -6.34 -4.65
C ILE A 112 -28.05 -7.77 -5.10
N LEU A 113 -26.87 -8.06 -5.63
CA LEU A 113 -26.44 -9.39 -6.08
C LEU A 113 -25.54 -10.11 -5.07
N SER A 114 -25.31 -9.54 -3.89
CA SER A 114 -24.52 -10.19 -2.83
C SER A 114 -25.09 -11.55 -2.42
N ASN A 115 -24.27 -12.40 -1.81
CA ASN A 115 -24.70 -13.71 -1.30
C ASN A 115 -25.52 -13.62 -0.02
N GLU A 116 -25.78 -12.41 0.47
CA GLU A 116 -26.56 -12.13 1.67
C GLU A 116 -28.02 -11.79 1.35
N ILE A 117 -28.38 -11.63 0.06
CA ILE A 117 -29.70 -11.23 -0.40
C ILE A 117 -30.48 -12.40 -1.03
N TYR A 118 -31.74 -12.51 -0.65
CA TYR A 118 -32.65 -13.58 -1.04
C TYR A 118 -34.04 -13.05 -1.42
N CYS A 119 -34.78 -13.86 -2.18
CA CYS A 119 -36.19 -13.59 -2.44
C CYS A 119 -37.02 -13.72 -1.14
N VAL A 120 -38.08 -12.92 -1.02
CA VAL A 120 -39.03 -13.05 0.09
C VAL A 120 -39.68 -14.44 0.08
N GLY A 121 -39.63 -15.13 1.21
CA GLY A 121 -40.06 -16.51 1.41
C GLY A 121 -38.98 -17.58 1.18
N ASP A 122 -37.74 -17.22 0.83
CA ASP A 122 -36.67 -18.18 0.54
C ASP A 122 -36.33 -19.06 1.75
N ALA A 123 -36.14 -18.46 2.93
CA ALA A 123 -35.82 -19.22 4.15
C ALA A 123 -36.95 -20.22 4.51
N LEU A 124 -38.20 -19.76 4.47
CA LEU A 124 -39.38 -20.58 4.73
C LEU A 124 -39.52 -21.74 3.72
N SER A 125 -39.15 -21.50 2.46
CA SER A 125 -39.20 -22.53 1.42
C SER A 125 -38.15 -23.63 1.61
N LYS A 126 -36.97 -23.29 2.15
CA LYS A 126 -35.85 -24.23 2.38
C LYS A 126 -35.97 -24.97 3.71
N ASP A 127 -36.57 -24.33 4.71
CA ASP A 127 -36.78 -24.90 6.04
C ASP A 127 -38.14 -24.45 6.61
N PRO A 128 -39.21 -25.17 6.27
CA PRO A 128 -40.57 -24.84 6.73
C PRO A 128 -40.72 -24.79 8.25
N ASP A 129 -39.87 -25.51 8.99
CA ASP A 129 -39.89 -25.58 10.45
C ASP A 129 -39.06 -24.46 11.13
N MET A 130 -38.32 -23.65 10.36
CA MET A 130 -37.46 -22.56 10.85
C MET A 130 -36.48 -23.01 11.95
N LYS A 131 -35.84 -24.18 11.77
CA LYS A 131 -34.80 -24.74 12.65
C LYS A 131 -33.41 -24.20 12.31
N LYS A 132 -33.15 -23.91 11.04
CA LYS A 132 -31.88 -23.43 10.47
C LYS A 132 -31.90 -21.94 10.13
N PHE A 133 -33.09 -21.34 10.07
CA PHE A 133 -33.25 -19.91 9.80
C PHE A 133 -34.16 -19.29 10.86
N VAL A 134 -33.89 -18.04 11.22
CA VAL A 134 -34.75 -17.24 12.10
C VAL A 134 -34.92 -15.86 11.49
N TYR A 135 -36.16 -15.37 11.44
CA TYR A 135 -36.39 -13.97 11.12
C TYR A 135 -36.27 -13.13 12.39
N SER A 136 -35.32 -12.21 12.43
CA SER A 136 -35.20 -11.24 13.53
C SER A 136 -34.72 -9.90 12.98
N PRO A 137 -35.32 -8.77 13.41
CA PRO A 137 -34.84 -7.45 13.00
C PRO A 137 -33.40 -7.24 13.48
N PRO A 138 -32.61 -6.35 12.86
CA PRO A 138 -31.32 -5.90 13.37
C PRO A 138 -31.36 -5.58 14.87
N MET A 139 -30.23 -5.81 15.57
CA MET A 139 -30.22 -5.81 17.04
C MET A 139 -30.68 -4.47 17.63
N LYS A 140 -30.33 -3.36 16.97
CA LYS A 140 -30.76 -2.00 17.38
C LYS A 140 -32.28 -1.82 17.33
N LEU A 141 -32.91 -2.23 16.24
CA LEU A 141 -34.38 -2.18 16.09
C LEU A 141 -35.07 -3.12 17.07
N ASN A 142 -34.47 -4.29 17.32
CA ASN A 142 -34.97 -5.28 18.26
C ASN A 142 -34.97 -4.74 19.72
N MET A 143 -33.83 -4.20 20.18
CA MET A 143 -33.69 -3.63 21.53
C MET A 143 -34.65 -2.46 21.78
N LYS A 144 -34.88 -1.60 20.80
CA LYS A 144 -35.79 -0.45 20.95
C LYS A 144 -37.26 -0.86 21.08
N ASN A 145 -37.66 -1.90 20.35
CA ASN A 145 -39.04 -2.36 20.31
C ASN A 145 -39.32 -3.50 21.30
N GLU A 146 -38.38 -3.81 22.19
CA GLU A 146 -38.48 -4.93 23.13
C GLU A 146 -39.74 -4.87 24.01
N SER A 147 -40.14 -3.66 24.42
CA SER A 147 -41.34 -3.42 25.23
C SER A 147 -42.67 -3.52 24.47
N ASN A 148 -42.66 -3.58 23.13
CA ASN A 148 -43.87 -3.67 22.29
C ASN A 148 -43.66 -4.54 21.03
N LEU A 149 -42.91 -5.63 21.19
CA LEU A 149 -42.42 -6.43 20.07
C LEU A 149 -43.54 -7.06 19.23
N GLU A 150 -44.65 -7.48 19.85
CA GLU A 150 -45.77 -8.11 19.13
C GLU A 150 -46.45 -7.15 18.14
N ASN A 151 -46.72 -5.91 18.54
CA ASN A 151 -47.30 -4.91 17.65
C ASN A 151 -46.29 -4.48 16.58
N TYR A 152 -45.01 -4.34 16.93
CA TYR A 152 -43.94 -4.05 15.97
C TYR A 152 -43.86 -5.12 14.87
N LEU A 153 -43.87 -6.39 15.25
CA LEU A 153 -43.88 -7.51 14.32
C LEU A 153 -45.16 -7.55 13.47
N SER A 154 -46.33 -7.27 14.05
CA SER A 154 -47.58 -7.20 13.29
C SER A 154 -47.54 -6.11 12.22
N ASN A 155 -47.12 -4.89 12.58
CA ASN A 155 -47.02 -3.77 11.66
C ASN A 155 -46.00 -4.03 10.54
N THR A 156 -44.86 -4.66 10.87
CA THR A 156 -43.84 -5.07 9.90
C THR A 156 -44.41 -6.06 8.88
N MET A 157 -45.21 -7.03 9.33
CA MET A 157 -45.82 -8.02 8.45
C MET A 157 -46.92 -7.42 7.56
N ASP A 158 -47.62 -6.38 8.03
CA ASP A 158 -48.59 -5.66 7.21
C ASP A 158 -47.88 -4.80 6.14
N GLU A 159 -46.78 -4.10 6.48
CA GLU A 159 -45.95 -3.39 5.49
C GLU A 159 -45.39 -4.34 4.41
N LEU A 160 -45.02 -5.57 4.80
CA LEU A 160 -44.49 -6.58 3.88
C LEU A 160 -45.56 -7.09 2.90
N LYS A 161 -46.83 -7.22 3.32
CA LYS A 161 -47.93 -7.70 2.46
C LYS A 161 -48.21 -6.76 1.28
N ASP A 162 -48.09 -5.45 1.50
CA ASP A 162 -48.39 -4.42 0.50
C ASP A 162 -47.19 -4.09 -0.42
N SER A 163 -46.06 -4.77 -0.23
CA SER A 163 -44.80 -4.46 -0.91
C SER A 163 -44.53 -5.34 -2.15
N LYS A 164 -43.90 -4.77 -3.19
CA LYS A 164 -43.43 -5.52 -4.36
C LYS A 164 -42.16 -6.29 -3.98
N ALA A 165 -42.24 -7.62 -3.84
CA ALA A 165 -41.08 -8.45 -3.54
C ALA A 165 -40.14 -8.65 -4.74
N LEU A 166 -38.88 -8.99 -4.45
CA LEU A 166 -37.86 -9.37 -5.42
C LEU A 166 -38.39 -10.48 -6.37
N ALA A 167 -38.18 -10.29 -7.67
CA ALA A 167 -38.75 -11.18 -8.69
C ALA A 167 -38.30 -12.64 -8.50
N LYS A 168 -39.20 -13.61 -8.74
CA LYS A 168 -38.86 -15.06 -8.66
C LYS A 168 -37.72 -15.47 -9.58
N THR A 169 -37.50 -14.72 -10.65
CA THR A 169 -36.39 -14.92 -11.61
C THR A 169 -35.04 -14.47 -11.08
N TYR A 170 -34.97 -13.74 -9.96
CA TYR A 170 -33.74 -13.16 -9.40
C TYR A 170 -32.59 -14.17 -9.30
N ASN A 171 -32.81 -15.32 -8.67
CA ASN A 171 -31.77 -16.34 -8.50
C ASN A 171 -31.26 -16.89 -9.85
N LYS A 172 -32.15 -16.99 -10.85
CA LYS A 172 -31.78 -17.39 -12.21
C LYS A 172 -30.93 -16.29 -12.87
N CYS A 173 -31.38 -15.04 -12.84
CA CYS A 173 -30.66 -13.90 -13.40
C CYS A 173 -29.28 -13.73 -12.77
N LYS A 174 -29.19 -13.82 -11.43
CA LYS A 174 -27.93 -13.78 -10.68
C LYS A 174 -26.97 -14.90 -11.10
N LYS A 175 -27.43 -16.16 -11.19
CA LYS A 175 -26.60 -17.27 -11.66
C LYS A 175 -26.11 -17.07 -13.10
N ASN A 176 -26.98 -16.57 -13.97
CA ASN A 176 -26.68 -16.34 -15.37
C ASN A 176 -25.66 -15.21 -15.57
N LEU A 177 -25.57 -14.23 -14.66
CA LEU A 177 -24.57 -13.15 -14.73
C LEU A 177 -23.12 -13.68 -14.63
N PHE A 178 -22.93 -14.80 -13.93
CA PHE A 178 -21.63 -15.48 -13.81
C PHE A 178 -21.41 -16.54 -14.89
N ALA A 179 -22.41 -16.81 -15.74
CA ALA A 179 -22.29 -17.79 -16.80
C ALA A 179 -21.47 -17.21 -17.96
N SER A 180 -20.55 -18.01 -18.50
CA SER A 180 -19.85 -17.70 -19.75
C SER A 180 -20.29 -18.67 -20.84
N LYS A 181 -20.20 -18.23 -22.10
CA LYS A 181 -20.37 -19.10 -23.27
C LYS A 181 -19.17 -20.04 -23.46
N PHE A 182 -18.08 -19.76 -22.76
CA PHE A 182 -16.79 -20.40 -22.89
C PHE A 182 -16.42 -21.16 -21.62
N SER A 183 -15.47 -22.07 -21.75
CA SER A 183 -14.90 -22.85 -20.66
C SER A 183 -13.38 -22.66 -20.58
N VAL A 184 -12.84 -22.67 -19.37
CA VAL A 184 -11.38 -22.65 -19.16
C VAL A 184 -10.73 -23.84 -19.88
N GLY A 185 -9.62 -23.55 -20.57
CA GLY A 185 -8.85 -24.49 -21.37
C GLY A 185 -9.27 -24.61 -22.84
N GLU A 186 -10.41 -24.03 -23.24
CA GLU A 186 -10.81 -23.94 -24.65
C GLU A 186 -9.81 -23.12 -25.46
N ARG A 187 -9.68 -23.48 -26.74
CA ARG A 187 -8.72 -22.96 -27.70
C ARG A 187 -9.42 -22.04 -28.69
N ILE A 188 -8.84 -20.86 -28.89
CA ILE A 188 -9.40 -19.76 -29.67
C ILE A 188 -8.28 -19.13 -30.54
N GLU A 189 -8.64 -18.45 -31.61
CA GLU A 189 -7.68 -17.65 -32.37
C GLU A 189 -7.72 -16.20 -31.85
N LEU A 190 -6.57 -15.70 -31.39
CA LEU A 190 -6.40 -14.38 -30.79
C LEU A 190 -5.59 -13.50 -31.75
N LEU A 191 -6.12 -12.32 -32.08
CA LEU A 191 -5.43 -11.29 -32.85
C LEU A 191 -4.19 -10.84 -32.09
N ASN A 192 -3.05 -10.83 -32.77
CA ASN A 192 -1.78 -10.42 -32.18
C ASN A 192 -1.83 -8.91 -31.95
N TYR A 193 -1.69 -8.51 -30.67
CA TYR A 193 -1.70 -7.10 -30.29
C TYR A 193 -0.55 -6.30 -30.91
N ASN A 194 0.60 -6.93 -31.13
CA ASN A 194 1.80 -6.29 -31.67
C ASN A 194 1.87 -6.35 -33.21
N ASP A 195 1.02 -7.17 -33.85
CA ASP A 195 0.94 -7.33 -35.30
C ASP A 195 -0.52 -7.59 -35.68
N SER A 196 -1.21 -6.51 -36.06
CA SER A 196 -2.62 -6.52 -36.39
C SER A 196 -2.96 -7.45 -37.56
N GLN A 197 -1.99 -7.85 -38.40
CA GLN A 197 -2.20 -8.72 -39.56
C GLN A 197 -2.06 -10.22 -39.23
N GLN A 198 -1.85 -10.57 -37.96
CA GLN A 198 -1.56 -11.93 -37.53
C GLN A 198 -2.49 -12.41 -36.42
N LEU A 199 -2.96 -13.65 -36.50
CA LEU A 199 -3.61 -14.36 -35.39
C LEU A 199 -2.69 -15.43 -34.80
N ARG A 200 -2.92 -15.76 -33.53
CA ARG A 200 -2.19 -16.77 -32.77
C ARG A 200 -3.18 -17.68 -32.02
N PRO A 201 -2.93 -18.99 -31.93
CA PRO A 201 -3.75 -19.87 -31.12
C PRO A 201 -3.52 -19.56 -29.64
N ALA A 202 -4.61 -19.31 -28.93
CA ALA A 202 -4.60 -19.00 -27.51
C ALA A 202 -5.56 -19.90 -26.73
N ARG A 203 -5.40 -19.93 -25.41
CA ARG A 203 -6.24 -20.69 -24.50
C ARG A 203 -6.82 -19.79 -23.42
N ILE A 204 -8.08 -20.05 -23.09
CA ILE A 204 -8.76 -19.39 -21.99
C ILE A 204 -8.19 -19.91 -20.67
N GLN A 205 -7.57 -19.03 -19.90
CA GLN A 205 -6.94 -19.34 -18.61
C GLN A 205 -7.90 -19.20 -17.46
N ASN A 206 -8.73 -18.15 -17.50
CA ASN A 206 -9.69 -17.83 -16.47
C ASN A 206 -10.89 -17.08 -17.07
N ILE A 207 -12.01 -17.11 -16.35
CA ILE A 207 -13.26 -16.49 -16.77
C ILE A 207 -13.84 -15.73 -15.59
N CYS A 208 -14.19 -14.48 -15.82
CA CYS A 208 -14.83 -13.62 -14.83
C CYS A 208 -16.05 -12.93 -15.46
N GLY A 209 -17.24 -13.49 -15.21
CA GLY A 209 -18.45 -13.07 -15.90
C GLY A 209 -18.29 -13.25 -17.42
N ARG A 210 -18.34 -12.15 -18.16
CA ARG A 210 -18.12 -12.13 -19.62
C ARG A 210 -16.66 -11.92 -20.03
N ARG A 211 -15.77 -11.58 -19.10
CA ARG A 211 -14.35 -11.34 -19.40
C ARG A 211 -13.57 -12.65 -19.37
N LEU A 212 -12.75 -12.85 -20.38
CA LEU A 212 -11.91 -14.02 -20.58
C LEU A 212 -10.45 -13.60 -20.44
N ASN A 213 -9.69 -14.27 -19.59
CA ASN A 213 -8.23 -14.17 -19.62
C ASN A 213 -7.72 -15.15 -20.69
N VAL A 214 -7.17 -14.62 -21.79
CA VAL A 214 -6.82 -15.41 -22.98
C VAL A 214 -5.33 -15.26 -23.27
N LEU A 215 -4.58 -16.36 -23.17
CA LEU A 215 -3.13 -16.35 -23.37
C LEU A 215 -2.69 -17.35 -24.44
N VAL A 216 -1.75 -16.95 -25.29
CA VAL A 216 -1.03 -17.80 -26.23
C VAL A 216 -0.15 -18.78 -25.45
N SER A 217 -0.21 -20.07 -25.77
CA SER A 217 0.47 -21.13 -25.02
C SER A 217 1.54 -21.83 -25.85
N LYS A 218 2.66 -22.25 -25.21
CA LYS A 218 3.71 -23.09 -25.82
C LYS A 218 3.16 -24.39 -26.41
N GLN A 219 1.95 -24.79 -26.03
CA GLN A 219 1.28 -25.98 -26.56
C GLN A 219 0.93 -25.82 -28.04
N ASP A 220 0.40 -24.66 -28.45
CA ASP A 220 -0.18 -24.45 -29.78
C ASP A 220 0.66 -23.49 -30.67
N PHE A 221 1.60 -22.77 -30.09
CA PHE A 221 2.49 -21.80 -30.75
C PHE A 221 3.97 -22.22 -30.66
N ASP A 222 4.76 -22.02 -31.73
CA ASP A 222 6.19 -22.37 -31.82
C ASP A 222 7.12 -21.18 -32.17
N GLY A 223 6.60 -19.96 -32.22
CA GLY A 223 7.42 -18.75 -32.40
C GLY A 223 8.38 -18.48 -31.24
N GLU A 224 9.18 -17.42 -31.36
CA GLU A 224 10.18 -17.07 -30.34
C GLU A 224 9.52 -16.83 -28.98
N TRP A 225 9.91 -17.64 -27.99
CA TRP A 225 9.39 -17.56 -26.64
C TRP A 225 10.39 -16.87 -25.73
N ASN A 226 10.39 -15.54 -25.74
CA ASN A 226 11.27 -14.77 -24.88
C ASN A 226 10.62 -14.60 -23.50
N GLU A 227 11.21 -15.18 -22.47
CA GLU A 227 10.75 -15.03 -21.08
C GLU A 227 11.02 -13.62 -20.51
N ARG A 228 11.60 -12.70 -21.31
CA ARG A 228 11.93 -11.32 -20.93
C ARG A 228 11.18 -10.24 -21.74
N ASP A 229 10.23 -10.59 -22.61
CA ASP A 229 9.58 -9.62 -23.52
C ASP A 229 8.21 -9.09 -23.05
N ASP A 230 7.92 -7.88 -23.52
CA ASP A 230 6.72 -7.04 -23.34
C ASP A 230 5.42 -7.59 -23.98
N ASP A 231 5.42 -8.83 -24.49
CA ASP A 231 4.22 -9.42 -25.11
C ASP A 231 3.24 -9.96 -24.05
N ARG A 232 2.29 -9.10 -23.69
CA ARG A 232 1.22 -9.37 -22.72
C ARG A 232 0.27 -10.52 -23.09
N GLN A 233 0.24 -10.97 -24.33
CA GLN A 233 -0.64 -12.07 -24.74
C GLN A 233 0.03 -13.45 -24.55
N LEU A 234 1.33 -13.52 -24.27
CA LEU A 234 2.03 -14.80 -24.04
C LEU A 234 1.80 -15.35 -22.64
N GLN A 235 1.59 -16.66 -22.55
CA GLN A 235 1.48 -17.36 -21.26
C GLN A 235 2.83 -17.41 -20.55
N ASN A 236 3.01 -16.54 -19.56
CA ASN A 236 4.14 -16.52 -18.63
C ASN A 236 3.64 -16.54 -17.16
N LYS A 237 4.56 -16.47 -16.18
CA LYS A 237 4.18 -16.51 -14.76
C LYS A 237 3.52 -15.19 -14.36
N GLY A 238 2.19 -15.20 -14.20
CA GLY A 238 1.42 -14.04 -13.78
C GLY A 238 0.88 -13.18 -14.93
N ALA A 239 1.01 -13.62 -16.19
CA ALA A 239 0.39 -12.92 -17.33
C ALA A 239 -1.13 -12.89 -17.20
N GLU A 240 -1.69 -11.73 -17.55
CA GLU A 240 -3.12 -11.50 -17.62
C GLU A 240 -3.43 -10.69 -18.87
N TYR A 241 -4.30 -11.22 -19.74
CA TYR A 241 -4.82 -10.49 -20.89
C TYR A 241 -6.33 -10.68 -20.93
N TRP A 242 -7.05 -9.72 -20.33
CA TRP A 242 -8.48 -9.80 -20.09
C TRP A 242 -9.26 -9.09 -21.18
N ILE A 243 -10.16 -9.79 -21.86
CA ILE A 243 -11.01 -9.23 -22.92
C ILE A 243 -12.44 -9.74 -22.79
N ASP A 244 -13.44 -8.99 -23.28
CA ASP A 244 -14.81 -9.50 -23.32
C ASP A 244 -14.94 -10.66 -24.32
N GLN A 245 -15.83 -11.60 -24.02
CA GLN A 245 -16.14 -12.77 -24.84
C GLN A 245 -16.71 -12.46 -26.25
N GLU A 246 -17.06 -11.22 -26.56
CA GLU A 246 -17.47 -10.74 -27.90
C GLU A 246 -16.47 -9.73 -28.49
N SER A 247 -15.29 -9.58 -27.88
CA SER A 247 -14.21 -8.69 -28.32
C SER A 247 -13.79 -8.94 -29.77
N PHE A 248 -13.30 -7.91 -30.44
CA PHE A 248 -12.74 -8.02 -31.78
C PHE A 248 -11.38 -8.73 -31.79
N PHE A 249 -10.75 -8.95 -30.63
CA PHE A 249 -9.49 -9.68 -30.53
C PHE A 249 -9.65 -11.19 -30.73
N ILE A 250 -10.85 -11.77 -30.60
CA ILE A 250 -11.03 -13.23 -30.57
C ILE A 250 -11.90 -13.77 -31.69
N PHE A 251 -11.48 -14.92 -32.21
CA PHE A 251 -12.06 -15.56 -33.39
C PHE A 251 -12.17 -17.09 -33.18
N PRO A 252 -13.13 -17.76 -33.84
CA PRO A 252 -13.24 -19.21 -33.77
C PRO A 252 -12.04 -19.90 -34.45
N VAL A 253 -11.74 -21.13 -34.05
CA VAL A 253 -10.65 -21.93 -34.63
C VAL A 253 -10.89 -22.13 -36.13
N GLY A 254 -9.88 -21.85 -36.96
CA GLY A 254 -9.95 -21.92 -38.42
C GLY A 254 -10.33 -20.61 -39.11
N TRP A 255 -10.68 -19.55 -38.36
CA TRP A 255 -11.09 -18.28 -38.94
C TRP A 255 -9.99 -17.62 -39.77
N ALA A 256 -8.75 -17.59 -39.25
CA ALA A 256 -7.60 -17.02 -39.96
C ALA A 256 -7.42 -17.67 -41.34
N THR A 257 -7.40 -19.00 -41.39
CA THR A 257 -7.23 -19.77 -42.62
C THR A 257 -8.39 -19.56 -43.60
N SER A 258 -9.64 -19.58 -43.13
CA SER A 258 -10.83 -19.35 -43.97
C SER A 258 -10.88 -17.95 -44.60
N ASN A 259 -10.25 -16.94 -43.99
CA ASN A 259 -10.26 -15.55 -44.46
C ASN A 259 -8.93 -15.13 -45.12
N GLY A 260 -7.96 -16.04 -45.20
CA GLY A 260 -6.62 -15.76 -45.72
C GLY A 260 -5.87 -14.73 -44.89
N TYR A 261 -5.98 -14.82 -43.56
CA TYR A 261 -5.22 -14.04 -42.58
C TYR A 261 -3.97 -14.81 -42.14
N SER A 262 -2.92 -14.10 -41.73
CA SER A 262 -1.70 -14.75 -41.23
C SER A 262 -2.00 -15.47 -39.91
N LEU A 263 -1.54 -16.71 -39.79
CA LEU A 263 -1.69 -17.52 -38.58
C LEU A 263 -0.29 -17.95 -38.12
N ASP A 264 0.13 -17.46 -36.97
CA ASP A 264 1.37 -17.89 -36.35
C ASP A 264 1.08 -18.98 -35.31
N ALA A 265 1.46 -20.20 -35.65
CA ALA A 265 1.06 -21.43 -34.97
C ALA A 265 1.91 -22.60 -35.43
N LYS A 266 1.93 -23.66 -34.61
CA LYS A 266 2.55 -24.93 -34.96
C LYS A 266 2.00 -25.53 -36.25
N LYS A 267 2.85 -26.29 -36.95
CA LYS A 267 2.49 -26.99 -38.20
C LYS A 267 1.27 -27.90 -38.03
N GLU A 268 1.13 -28.57 -36.89
CA GLU A 268 0.00 -29.45 -36.61
C GLU A 268 -1.31 -28.66 -36.48
N TYR A 269 -1.27 -27.48 -35.84
CA TYR A 269 -2.42 -26.60 -35.69
C TYR A 269 -2.84 -26.03 -37.05
N LYS A 270 -1.88 -25.58 -37.87
CA LYS A 270 -2.14 -25.10 -39.24
C LYS A 270 -2.82 -26.15 -40.11
N LYS A 271 -2.37 -27.41 -40.06
CA LYS A 271 -3.04 -28.52 -40.78
C LYS A 271 -4.48 -28.75 -40.31
N HIS A 272 -4.73 -28.58 -39.01
CA HIS A 272 -6.07 -28.71 -38.43
C HIS A 272 -7.00 -27.59 -38.92
N THR A 273 -6.54 -26.34 -38.94
CA THR A 273 -7.31 -25.20 -39.46
C THR A 273 -7.54 -25.28 -40.97
N GLU A 274 -6.56 -25.74 -41.76
CA GLU A 274 -6.71 -26.02 -43.19
C GLU A 274 -7.81 -27.05 -43.49
N LYS A 275 -7.86 -28.12 -42.68
CA LYS A 275 -8.92 -29.14 -42.80
C LYS A 275 -10.29 -28.54 -42.51
N ILE A 276 -10.42 -27.76 -41.44
CA ILE A 276 -11.66 -27.06 -41.09
C ILE A 276 -12.09 -26.13 -42.23
N ALA A 277 -11.18 -25.29 -42.72
CA ALA A 277 -11.46 -24.33 -43.78
C ALA A 277 -11.92 -25.03 -45.08
N SER A 278 -11.26 -26.12 -45.48
CA SER A 278 -11.65 -26.89 -46.68
C SER A 278 -13.03 -27.56 -46.54
N GLN A 279 -13.41 -28.00 -45.34
CA GLN A 279 -14.74 -28.57 -45.08
C GLN A 279 -15.82 -27.48 -45.14
N ILE A 280 -15.56 -26.31 -44.55
CA ILE A 280 -16.46 -25.15 -44.59
C ILE A 280 -16.69 -24.69 -46.04
N GLU A 281 -15.63 -24.59 -46.84
CA GLU A 281 -15.70 -24.19 -48.25
C GLU A 281 -16.57 -25.15 -49.08
N LYS A 282 -16.57 -26.45 -48.76
CA LYS A 282 -17.40 -27.47 -49.41
C LYS A 282 -18.84 -27.52 -48.88
N GLY A 283 -19.18 -26.72 -47.86
CA GLY A 283 -20.49 -26.77 -47.18
C GLY A 283 -20.69 -28.00 -46.30
N GLU A 284 -19.62 -28.68 -45.90
CA GLU A 284 -19.65 -29.84 -45.00
C GLU A 284 -19.63 -29.40 -43.52
N GLN A 285 -20.04 -30.29 -42.62
CA GLN A 285 -19.89 -30.07 -41.18
C GLN A 285 -18.40 -30.17 -40.79
N ALA A 286 -17.81 -29.04 -40.41
CA ALA A 286 -16.41 -28.98 -39.97
C ALA A 286 -16.16 -29.81 -38.71
N ASN A 287 -15.04 -30.54 -38.71
CA ASN A 287 -14.65 -31.41 -37.60
C ASN A 287 -13.68 -30.68 -36.65
N TYR A 288 -14.24 -30.06 -35.62
CA TYR A 288 -13.52 -29.37 -34.56
C TYR A 288 -13.01 -30.35 -33.49
N ALA A 289 -11.88 -30.05 -32.85
CA ALA A 289 -11.44 -30.78 -31.66
C ALA A 289 -12.33 -30.46 -30.46
N GLU A 290 -12.34 -31.33 -29.44
CA GLU A 290 -13.22 -31.19 -28.25
C GLU A 290 -13.09 -29.82 -27.55
N LYS A 291 -11.90 -29.23 -27.55
CA LYS A 291 -11.60 -27.95 -26.90
C LYS A 291 -11.57 -26.76 -27.86
N ASP A 292 -11.95 -26.92 -29.12
CA ASP A 292 -11.96 -25.80 -30.06
C ASP A 292 -13.22 -24.95 -29.91
N VAL A 293 -13.00 -23.64 -29.82
CA VAL A 293 -14.06 -22.67 -29.97
C VAL A 293 -14.51 -22.66 -31.43
N THR A 294 -15.80 -22.93 -31.64
CA THR A 294 -16.46 -22.93 -32.96
C THR A 294 -17.20 -21.62 -33.22
N PRO A 295 -17.60 -21.33 -34.48
CA PRO A 295 -18.42 -20.16 -34.79
C PRO A 295 -19.74 -20.06 -34.03
N GLN A 296 -20.29 -21.17 -33.51
CA GLN A 296 -21.55 -21.16 -32.73
C GLN A 296 -21.42 -20.42 -31.39
N HIS A 297 -20.19 -20.24 -30.88
CA HIS A 297 -19.95 -19.50 -29.65
C HIS A 297 -20.12 -17.98 -29.84
N PHE A 298 -19.95 -17.49 -31.07
CA PHE A 298 -20.05 -16.07 -31.43
C PHE A 298 -21.43 -15.76 -32.00
N GLN A 299 -22.18 -14.87 -31.35
CA GLN A 299 -23.52 -14.49 -31.81
C GLN A 299 -23.47 -13.10 -32.46
N ARG A 300 -23.02 -13.04 -33.71
CA ARG A 300 -23.03 -11.79 -34.51
C ARG A 300 -24.39 -11.62 -35.20
N PRO A 301 -24.92 -10.39 -35.35
CA PRO A 301 -26.15 -10.15 -36.11
C PRO A 301 -25.96 -10.64 -37.56
N SER A 302 -26.91 -11.37 -38.15
CA SER A 302 -26.81 -11.74 -39.57
C SER A 302 -27.15 -10.56 -40.46
N LEU A 303 -26.45 -10.43 -41.59
CA LEU A 303 -26.74 -9.42 -42.60
C LEU A 303 -27.54 -10.08 -43.72
N ASN A 304 -28.55 -9.38 -44.23
CA ASN A 304 -29.24 -9.88 -45.41
C ASN A 304 -28.30 -9.81 -46.64
N LYS A 305 -28.59 -10.62 -47.66
CA LYS A 305 -27.77 -10.71 -48.88
C LYS A 305 -27.61 -9.36 -49.59
N ASP A 306 -28.66 -8.54 -49.57
CA ASP A 306 -28.65 -7.22 -50.20
C ASP A 306 -27.67 -6.27 -49.52
N ASN A 307 -27.55 -6.33 -48.20
CA ASN A 307 -26.62 -5.52 -47.42
C ASN A 307 -25.18 -6.00 -47.59
N LEU A 308 -24.95 -7.31 -47.63
CA LEU A 308 -23.62 -7.87 -47.89
C LEU A 308 -23.09 -7.44 -49.26
N ALA A 309 -23.95 -7.42 -50.29
CA ALA A 309 -23.58 -7.01 -51.64
C ALA A 309 -23.20 -5.52 -51.76
N LYS A 310 -23.52 -4.69 -50.77
CA LYS A 310 -23.20 -3.25 -50.76
C LYS A 310 -21.80 -2.94 -50.24
N ILE A 311 -21.15 -3.87 -49.55
CA ILE A 311 -19.81 -3.68 -48.98
C ILE A 311 -18.78 -3.81 -50.10
N LYS A 312 -17.97 -2.76 -50.31
CA LYS A 312 -16.92 -2.74 -51.34
C LYS A 312 -15.60 -2.20 -50.79
N VAL A 313 -14.51 -2.72 -51.34
CA VAL A 313 -13.15 -2.19 -51.08
C VAL A 313 -13.07 -0.73 -51.53
N GLY A 314 -12.39 0.09 -50.74
CA GLY A 314 -12.22 1.54 -50.95
C GLY A 314 -13.34 2.41 -50.38
N GLN A 315 -14.39 1.82 -49.81
CA GLN A 315 -15.45 2.58 -49.14
C GLN A 315 -14.95 3.27 -47.88
N LYS A 316 -15.41 4.50 -47.65
CA LYS A 316 -14.96 5.37 -46.55
C LYS A 316 -15.87 5.29 -45.33
N LEU A 317 -15.26 5.41 -44.15
CA LEU A 317 -15.92 5.44 -42.85
C LEU A 317 -15.07 6.23 -41.84
N GLU A 318 -15.62 6.44 -40.64
CA GLU A 318 -14.90 6.98 -39.49
C GLU A 318 -14.68 5.86 -38.45
N LEU A 319 -13.49 5.78 -37.86
CA LEU A 319 -13.08 4.68 -36.99
C LEU A 319 -12.49 5.22 -35.68
N ILE A 320 -12.93 4.71 -34.52
CA ILE A 320 -12.11 4.75 -33.31
C ILE A 320 -11.10 3.61 -33.46
N ASP A 321 -9.83 3.96 -33.58
CA ASP A 321 -8.76 2.98 -33.77
C ASP A 321 -8.68 2.05 -32.55
N PRO A 322 -9.00 0.75 -32.72
CA PRO A 322 -9.12 -0.17 -31.60
C PRO A 322 -7.75 -0.64 -31.07
N LEU A 323 -6.64 -0.29 -31.76
CA LEU A 323 -5.26 -0.56 -31.33
C LEU A 323 -4.52 0.72 -30.91
N ALA A 324 -5.22 1.86 -30.83
CA ALA A 324 -4.62 3.10 -30.41
C ALA A 324 -4.10 3.02 -28.96
N GLN A 325 -3.03 3.77 -28.68
CA GLN A 325 -2.58 4.02 -27.31
C GLN A 325 -3.43 5.09 -26.59
N GLN A 326 -4.30 5.79 -27.33
CA GLN A 326 -5.18 6.84 -26.83
C GLN A 326 -6.50 6.80 -27.61
N PHE A 327 -7.60 6.47 -26.94
CA PHE A 327 -8.92 6.29 -27.56
C PHE A 327 -9.73 7.60 -27.62
N GLN A 328 -9.11 8.71 -28.02
CA GLN A 328 -9.70 10.05 -27.88
C GLN A 328 -10.33 10.63 -29.15
N ASP A 329 -9.99 10.08 -30.31
CA ASP A 329 -10.34 10.67 -31.60
C ASP A 329 -10.89 9.61 -32.56
N LEU A 330 -11.73 10.05 -33.50
CA LEU A 330 -12.09 9.26 -34.68
C LEU A 330 -11.05 9.51 -35.78
N LYS A 331 -10.79 8.52 -36.62
CA LYS A 331 -9.85 8.61 -37.75
C LYS A 331 -10.60 8.36 -39.06
N VAL A 332 -10.15 9.01 -40.14
CA VAL A 332 -10.58 8.71 -41.51
C VAL A 332 -10.05 7.33 -41.91
N ALA A 333 -10.94 6.42 -42.32
CA ALA A 333 -10.58 5.04 -42.61
C ALA A 333 -11.28 4.49 -43.86
N SER A 334 -10.71 3.41 -44.42
CA SER A 334 -11.22 2.72 -45.60
C SER A 334 -11.36 1.22 -45.36
N VAL A 335 -12.34 0.63 -46.04
CA VAL A 335 -12.40 -0.84 -46.23
C VAL A 335 -11.28 -1.25 -47.19
N LEU A 336 -10.27 -1.97 -46.69
CA LEU A 336 -9.16 -2.48 -47.50
C LEU A 336 -9.45 -3.85 -48.10
N LYS A 337 -10.19 -4.70 -47.37
CA LYS A 337 -10.54 -6.05 -47.80
C LYS A 337 -11.90 -6.45 -47.26
N VAL A 338 -12.69 -7.13 -48.08
CA VAL A 338 -13.91 -7.84 -47.64
C VAL A 338 -13.52 -9.30 -47.41
N LEU A 339 -13.80 -9.83 -46.22
CA LEU A 339 -13.40 -11.18 -45.84
C LEU A 339 -14.47 -12.21 -46.23
N ASN A 340 -14.08 -13.49 -46.31
CA ASN A 340 -14.97 -14.59 -46.70
C ASN A 340 -16.05 -14.85 -45.64
N SER A 341 -15.74 -14.59 -44.37
CA SER A 341 -16.69 -14.65 -43.28
C SER A 341 -17.67 -13.50 -43.37
N GLU A 342 -18.96 -13.83 -43.33
CA GLU A 342 -20.06 -12.87 -43.48
C GLU A 342 -19.87 -11.65 -42.58
N GLY A 343 -19.94 -10.45 -43.17
CA GLY A 343 -19.94 -9.17 -42.45
C GLY A 343 -18.58 -8.70 -41.88
N TYR A 344 -17.50 -9.45 -42.08
CA TYR A 344 -16.16 -9.03 -41.67
C TYR A 344 -15.42 -8.27 -42.78
N VAL A 345 -14.77 -7.18 -42.40
CA VAL A 345 -13.95 -6.34 -43.26
C VAL A 345 -12.61 -6.05 -42.58
N VAL A 346 -11.55 -5.88 -43.37
CA VAL A 346 -10.29 -5.31 -42.91
C VAL A 346 -10.35 -3.81 -43.16
N ILE A 347 -10.17 -3.03 -42.10
CA ILE A 347 -10.24 -1.57 -42.13
C ILE A 347 -8.86 -1.02 -41.81
N GLY A 348 -8.39 -0.08 -42.61
CA GLY A 348 -7.16 0.66 -42.38
C GLY A 348 -7.42 2.15 -42.30
N MET A 349 -6.68 2.84 -41.43
CA MET A 349 -6.66 4.30 -41.39
C MET A 349 -6.03 4.82 -42.68
N ASP A 350 -6.64 5.84 -43.28
CA ASP A 350 -6.13 6.38 -44.55
C ASP A 350 -4.76 7.05 -44.33
N GLY A 351 -3.70 6.47 -44.89
CA GLY A 351 -2.33 6.92 -44.71
C GLY A 351 -1.31 5.97 -45.35
N PRO A 352 0.00 6.25 -45.20
CA PRO A 352 1.07 5.38 -45.72
C PRO A 352 1.04 3.99 -45.06
N ASP A 353 0.64 3.92 -43.79
CA ASP A 353 0.69 2.71 -42.96
C ASP A 353 -0.68 1.99 -42.91
N ALA A 354 -1.60 2.34 -43.80
CA ALA A 354 -2.99 1.87 -43.80
C ALA A 354 -3.12 0.34 -43.78
N GLU A 355 -2.22 -0.35 -44.49
CA GLU A 355 -2.21 -1.82 -44.53
C GLU A 355 -1.61 -2.40 -43.25
N GLU A 356 -0.46 -1.89 -42.79
CA GLU A 356 0.28 -2.36 -41.61
C GLU A 356 -0.54 -2.24 -40.31
N ASP A 357 -1.29 -1.14 -40.15
CA ASP A 357 -2.13 -0.89 -38.98
C ASP A 357 -3.60 -1.31 -39.19
N SER A 358 -3.87 -2.20 -40.15
CA SER A 358 -5.24 -2.60 -40.48
C SER A 358 -5.83 -3.65 -39.54
N VAL A 359 -7.10 -3.49 -39.20
CA VAL A 359 -7.77 -4.34 -38.21
C VAL A 359 -8.98 -5.07 -38.80
N PRO A 360 -9.18 -6.36 -38.48
CA PRO A 360 -10.35 -7.11 -38.90
C PRO A 360 -11.52 -6.79 -37.97
N LEU A 361 -12.56 -6.15 -38.50
CA LEU A 361 -13.74 -5.76 -37.74
C LEU A 361 -15.03 -6.23 -38.42
N TYR A 362 -16.04 -6.52 -37.62
CA TYR A 362 -17.39 -6.74 -38.10
C TYR A 362 -18.04 -5.37 -38.42
N VAL A 363 -18.78 -5.23 -39.52
CA VAL A 363 -19.29 -3.91 -39.98
C VAL A 363 -20.21 -3.18 -38.99
N SER A 364 -20.81 -3.88 -38.03
CA SER A 364 -21.60 -3.29 -36.93
C SER A 364 -20.83 -3.15 -35.61
N SER A 365 -19.50 -3.20 -35.65
CA SER A 365 -18.59 -2.99 -34.52
C SER A 365 -18.86 -1.64 -33.83
N PRO A 366 -18.74 -1.56 -32.49
CA PRO A 366 -18.83 -0.29 -31.76
C PRO A 366 -17.74 0.72 -32.15
N PHE A 367 -16.67 0.28 -32.81
CA PHE A 367 -15.56 1.15 -33.25
C PHE A 367 -15.80 1.85 -34.60
N ILE A 368 -16.82 1.45 -35.37
CA ILE A 368 -17.04 1.91 -36.75
C ILE A 368 -18.24 2.88 -36.82
N PHE A 369 -18.06 3.99 -37.53
CA PHE A 369 -19.04 5.08 -37.66
C PHE A 369 -19.21 5.57 -39.11
N PRO A 370 -20.41 6.01 -39.50
CA PRO A 370 -20.66 6.52 -40.84
C PRO A 370 -19.92 7.84 -41.09
N VAL A 371 -19.59 8.10 -42.35
CA VAL A 371 -18.99 9.37 -42.78
C VAL A 371 -19.81 10.57 -42.30
N GLY A 372 -19.15 11.50 -41.61
CA GLY A 372 -19.76 12.71 -41.05
C GLY A 372 -20.24 12.59 -39.60
N TYR A 373 -20.08 11.44 -38.96
CA TYR A 373 -20.50 11.22 -37.57
C TYR A 373 -19.80 12.19 -36.60
N ALA A 374 -18.48 12.31 -36.71
CA ALA A 374 -17.66 13.18 -35.87
C ALA A 374 -18.11 14.64 -35.97
N LYS A 375 -18.33 15.11 -37.21
CA LYS A 375 -18.84 16.46 -37.47
C LYS A 375 -20.25 16.67 -36.91
N GLN A 376 -21.13 15.68 -37.05
CA GLN A 376 -22.51 15.78 -36.57
C GLN A 376 -22.59 15.92 -35.05
N TYR A 377 -21.71 15.23 -34.31
CA TYR A 377 -21.76 15.20 -32.85
C TYR A 377 -20.66 16.02 -32.16
N GLY A 378 -19.78 16.68 -32.92
CA GLY A 378 -18.71 17.51 -32.37
C GLY A 378 -17.61 16.70 -31.70
N LEU A 379 -17.19 15.61 -32.35
CA LEU A 379 -16.00 14.83 -32.02
C LEU A 379 -14.84 15.27 -32.92
N LYS A 380 -13.61 15.07 -32.46
CA LYS A 380 -12.42 15.30 -33.26
C LYS A 380 -12.24 14.16 -34.27
N LEU A 381 -11.96 14.53 -35.51
CA LEU A 381 -11.67 13.62 -36.62
C LEU A 381 -10.24 13.88 -37.08
N VAL A 382 -9.36 12.91 -36.87
CA VAL A 382 -7.98 12.94 -37.38
C VAL A 382 -8.00 12.65 -38.86
N THR A 383 -7.45 13.58 -39.63
CA THR A 383 -7.46 13.51 -41.10
C THR A 383 -6.24 12.76 -41.63
N PRO A 384 -6.30 12.26 -42.88
CA PRO A 384 -5.18 11.55 -43.49
C PRO A 384 -3.93 12.44 -43.62
N PRO A 385 -2.71 11.88 -43.57
CA PRO A 385 -1.49 12.64 -43.75
C PRO A 385 -1.49 13.52 -45.02
N GLY A 386 -1.14 14.80 -44.86
CA GLY A 386 -1.16 15.79 -45.94
C GLY A 386 -2.47 16.57 -46.08
N TYR A 387 -3.47 16.29 -45.25
CA TYR A 387 -4.68 17.11 -45.09
C TYR A 387 -4.61 17.87 -43.76
N ASP A 388 -5.32 18.99 -43.70
CA ASP A 388 -5.38 19.86 -42.53
C ASP A 388 -6.75 19.67 -41.83
N ASP A 389 -6.71 19.41 -40.52
CA ASP A 389 -7.88 19.03 -39.72
C ASP A 389 -8.98 20.10 -39.73
N ASP A 390 -8.62 21.39 -39.80
CA ASP A 390 -9.58 22.50 -39.77
C ASP A 390 -10.27 22.73 -41.12
N THR A 391 -9.62 22.32 -42.22
CA THR A 391 -10.11 22.55 -43.59
C THR A 391 -10.62 21.28 -44.29
N PHE A 392 -10.46 20.12 -43.67
CA PHE A 392 -10.87 18.84 -44.26
C PHE A 392 -12.38 18.78 -44.55
N ASN A 393 -12.70 18.24 -45.73
CA ASN A 393 -14.06 18.10 -46.20
C ASN A 393 -14.26 16.76 -46.90
N TRP A 394 -15.19 15.96 -46.38
CA TRP A 394 -15.52 14.63 -46.90
C TRP A 394 -15.93 14.62 -48.38
N GLU A 395 -16.64 15.63 -48.88
CA GLU A 395 -17.06 15.72 -50.29
C GLU A 395 -15.86 15.92 -51.22
N SER A 396 -14.97 16.86 -50.87
CA SER A 396 -13.72 17.11 -51.62
C SER A 396 -12.77 15.91 -51.56
N TYR A 397 -12.67 15.29 -50.39
CA TYR A 397 -11.81 14.12 -50.17
C TYR A 397 -12.27 12.93 -51.01
N MET A 398 -13.54 12.54 -50.90
CA MET A 398 -14.11 11.42 -51.67
C MET A 398 -14.07 11.66 -53.18
N LYS A 399 -14.23 12.90 -53.65
CA LYS A 399 -14.07 13.26 -55.07
C LYS A 399 -12.63 13.06 -55.54
N THR A 400 -11.65 13.39 -54.70
CA THR A 400 -10.22 13.23 -54.98
C THR A 400 -9.83 11.76 -55.02
N THR A 401 -10.29 10.98 -54.03
CA THR A 401 -9.99 9.55 -53.90
C THR A 401 -10.87 8.66 -54.79
N LYS A 402 -11.89 9.22 -55.45
CA LYS A 402 -12.90 8.48 -56.24
C LYS A 402 -13.57 7.35 -55.44
N SER A 403 -13.84 7.61 -54.17
CA SER A 403 -14.43 6.65 -53.24
C SER A 403 -15.90 6.99 -52.93
N GLU A 404 -16.63 6.03 -52.37
CA GLU A 404 -17.99 6.21 -51.87
C GLU A 404 -18.05 5.91 -50.36
N PRO A 405 -18.99 6.49 -49.59
CA PRO A 405 -19.13 6.15 -48.17
C PRO A 405 -19.67 4.72 -48.03
N LEU A 406 -19.25 4.02 -46.99
CA LEU A 406 -19.90 2.77 -46.59
C LEU A 406 -21.38 3.07 -46.23
N PRO A 407 -22.36 2.30 -46.72
CA PRO A 407 -23.78 2.62 -46.50
C PRO A 407 -24.21 2.61 -45.03
N VAL A 408 -24.97 3.62 -44.62
CA VAL A 408 -25.35 3.88 -43.22
C VAL A 408 -26.15 2.72 -42.60
N GLU A 409 -26.93 1.99 -43.40
CA GLU A 409 -27.71 0.84 -42.96
C GLU A 409 -26.88 -0.39 -42.52
N LEU A 410 -25.58 -0.39 -42.78
CA LEU A 410 -24.65 -1.46 -42.35
C LEU A 410 -24.10 -1.24 -40.95
N PHE A 411 -24.09 0.02 -40.51
CA PHE A 411 -23.60 0.40 -39.19
C PHE A 411 -24.63 0.04 -38.13
N LYS A 412 -24.16 0.01 -36.88
CA LYS A 412 -25.03 -0.17 -35.74
C LYS A 412 -26.05 0.98 -35.66
N PRO A 413 -27.36 0.68 -35.53
CA PRO A 413 -28.39 1.71 -35.48
C PRO A 413 -28.26 2.58 -34.24
N MET A 414 -28.72 3.83 -34.35
CA MET A 414 -28.78 4.72 -33.19
C MET A 414 -29.70 4.15 -32.09
N PRO A 415 -29.28 4.15 -30.82
CA PRO A 415 -30.12 3.74 -29.69
C PRO A 415 -31.38 4.61 -29.56
N SER A 416 -32.40 4.09 -28.86
CA SER A 416 -33.61 4.89 -28.58
C SER A 416 -33.28 6.11 -27.72
N GLN A 417 -34.04 7.20 -27.90
CA GLN A 417 -33.81 8.43 -27.12
C GLN A 417 -33.95 8.20 -25.60
N GLU A 418 -34.87 7.34 -25.19
CA GLU A 418 -35.04 6.93 -23.79
C GLU A 418 -33.76 6.29 -23.22
N ARG A 419 -33.12 5.43 -24.01
CA ARG A 419 -31.86 4.79 -23.61
C ARG A 419 -30.70 5.77 -23.58
N LEU A 420 -30.58 6.65 -24.57
CA LEU A 420 -29.56 7.71 -24.57
C LEU A 420 -29.68 8.61 -23.34
N ASN A 421 -30.91 8.99 -22.97
CA ASN A 421 -31.19 9.81 -21.79
C ASN A 421 -30.85 9.14 -20.45
N SER A 422 -30.60 7.83 -20.45
CA SER A 422 -30.15 7.09 -19.25
C SER A 422 -28.67 7.32 -18.95
N PHE A 423 -27.86 7.68 -19.96
CA PHE A 423 -26.49 8.14 -19.79
C PHE A 423 -26.51 9.66 -19.61
N LYS A 424 -25.85 10.16 -18.56
CA LYS A 424 -25.82 11.60 -18.24
C LYS A 424 -24.40 12.01 -17.91
N VAL A 425 -24.03 13.22 -18.31
CA VAL A 425 -22.76 13.82 -17.90
C VAL A 425 -22.70 13.88 -16.37
N GLY A 426 -21.56 13.48 -15.83
CA GLY A 426 -21.32 13.29 -14.41
C GLY A 426 -21.82 11.97 -13.87
N SER A 427 -22.53 11.13 -14.63
CA SER A 427 -22.94 9.81 -14.12
C SER A 427 -21.75 8.88 -13.92
N LYS A 428 -21.78 8.13 -12.82
CA LYS A 428 -20.81 7.10 -12.46
C LYS A 428 -21.07 5.76 -13.13
N LEU A 429 -20.00 5.08 -13.52
CA LEU A 429 -19.96 3.70 -14.03
C LEU A 429 -18.59 3.08 -13.67
N GLU A 430 -18.37 1.81 -14.03
CA GLU A 430 -17.06 1.16 -14.00
C GLU A 430 -16.60 0.96 -15.45
N ALA A 431 -15.32 1.12 -15.78
CA ALA A 431 -14.82 0.97 -17.15
C ALA A 431 -13.49 0.20 -17.17
N ALA A 432 -13.33 -0.72 -18.12
CA ALA A 432 -12.05 -1.37 -18.38
C ALA A 432 -11.17 -0.45 -19.24
N ASP A 433 -9.95 -0.23 -18.78
CA ASP A 433 -8.93 0.50 -19.54
C ASP A 433 -8.63 -0.27 -20.83
N MET A 434 -8.86 0.35 -21.99
CA MET A 434 -8.67 -0.33 -23.27
C MET A 434 -7.18 -0.52 -23.61
N CYS A 435 -6.30 0.29 -23.03
CA CYS A 435 -4.85 0.09 -23.08
C CYS A 435 -4.41 -0.99 -22.10
N GLU A 436 -4.84 -0.96 -20.85
CA GLU A 436 -4.47 -1.91 -19.78
C GLU A 436 -5.65 -2.79 -19.38
N ASN A 437 -6.00 -3.72 -20.26
CA ASN A 437 -7.26 -4.46 -20.18
C ASN A 437 -7.46 -5.29 -18.89
N GLN A 438 -6.42 -5.60 -18.12
CA GLN A 438 -6.59 -6.19 -16.79
C GLN A 438 -7.26 -5.25 -15.77
N LEU A 439 -7.22 -3.93 -15.99
CA LEU A 439 -7.75 -2.93 -15.06
C LEU A 439 -9.21 -2.61 -15.38
N VAL A 440 -10.07 -2.68 -14.36
CA VAL A 440 -11.42 -2.12 -14.38
C VAL A 440 -11.51 -1.08 -13.28
N CYS A 441 -11.77 0.16 -13.67
CA CYS A 441 -11.65 1.34 -12.84
C CYS A 441 -13.03 2.01 -12.63
N PRO A 442 -13.27 2.64 -11.46
CA PRO A 442 -14.36 3.59 -11.31
C PRO A 442 -14.20 4.76 -12.29
N ALA A 443 -15.28 5.19 -12.91
CA ALA A 443 -15.22 6.23 -13.93
C ALA A 443 -16.48 7.10 -13.98
N SER A 444 -16.33 8.26 -14.59
CA SER A 444 -17.38 9.27 -14.76
C SER A 444 -17.57 9.63 -16.24
N ILE A 445 -18.82 9.79 -16.67
CA ILE A 445 -19.13 10.28 -18.02
C ILE A 445 -18.82 11.78 -18.06
N LYS A 446 -17.82 12.19 -18.84
CA LYS A 446 -17.43 13.58 -19.01
C LYS A 446 -18.24 14.27 -20.10
N GLU A 447 -18.43 13.62 -21.25
CA GLU A 447 -19.23 14.14 -22.36
C GLU A 447 -20.00 13.01 -23.04
N ILE A 448 -21.11 13.36 -23.70
CA ILE A 448 -21.93 12.43 -24.49
C ILE A 448 -22.06 13.02 -25.89
N LYS A 449 -21.60 12.27 -26.89
CA LYS A 449 -21.50 12.68 -28.30
C LYS A 449 -22.22 11.64 -29.16
N GLY A 450 -23.54 11.80 -29.28
CA GLY A 450 -24.39 10.80 -29.93
C GLY A 450 -24.43 9.52 -29.09
N ARG A 451 -23.85 8.43 -29.61
CA ARG A 451 -23.74 7.12 -28.92
C ARG A 451 -22.35 6.88 -28.31
N ILE A 452 -21.47 7.88 -28.35
CA ILE A 452 -20.13 7.83 -27.78
C ILE A 452 -20.12 8.57 -26.44
N LEU A 453 -19.60 7.92 -25.41
CA LEU A 453 -19.31 8.46 -24.09
C LEU A 453 -17.82 8.80 -24.05
N ASN A 454 -17.49 10.04 -23.71
CA ASN A 454 -16.17 10.36 -23.21
C ASN A 454 -16.16 10.03 -21.72
N VAL A 455 -15.36 9.04 -21.33
CA VAL A 455 -15.28 8.51 -19.97
C VAL A 455 -13.93 8.91 -19.36
N ASN A 456 -14.00 9.52 -18.18
CA ASN A 456 -12.84 9.86 -17.36
C ASN A 456 -12.73 8.84 -16.23
N PHE A 457 -11.55 8.23 -16.05
CA PHE A 457 -11.27 7.37 -14.90
C PHE A 457 -11.12 8.22 -13.64
N ASP A 458 -11.86 7.90 -12.58
CA ASP A 458 -11.86 8.68 -11.35
C ASP A 458 -10.45 8.69 -10.72
N GLY A 459 -9.93 9.88 -10.42
CA GLY A 459 -8.58 10.09 -9.89
C GLY A 459 -7.48 10.19 -10.94
N TRP A 460 -7.78 9.96 -12.22
CA TRP A 460 -6.84 10.04 -13.33
C TRP A 460 -6.97 11.39 -14.05
N ASP A 461 -5.90 11.83 -14.70
CA ASP A 461 -5.91 13.07 -15.48
C ASP A 461 -6.72 12.92 -16.77
N SER A 462 -7.27 14.01 -17.30
CA SER A 462 -8.13 13.97 -18.49
C SER A 462 -7.41 13.57 -19.79
N GLU A 463 -6.09 13.46 -19.74
CA GLU A 463 -5.30 12.90 -20.85
C GLU A 463 -5.50 11.38 -21.00
N PHE A 464 -6.02 10.71 -19.98
CA PHE A 464 -6.41 9.30 -19.99
C PHE A 464 -7.91 9.10 -20.25
N ASP A 465 -8.62 10.15 -20.66
CA ASP A 465 -10.03 10.02 -21.06
C ASP A 465 -10.12 9.12 -22.30
N GLU A 466 -11.09 8.20 -22.31
CA GLU A 466 -11.30 7.27 -23.40
C GLU A 466 -12.73 7.39 -23.96
N LEU A 467 -12.86 7.23 -25.28
CA LEU A 467 -14.15 7.20 -25.96
C LEU A 467 -14.69 5.76 -26.02
N TYR A 468 -15.86 5.56 -25.43
CA TYR A 468 -16.58 4.30 -25.47
C TYR A 468 -17.91 4.47 -26.19
N ASP A 469 -18.28 3.53 -27.06
CA ASP A 469 -19.69 3.40 -27.45
C ASP A 469 -20.54 3.07 -26.20
N ILE A 470 -21.79 3.53 -26.12
CA ILE A 470 -22.69 3.15 -25.01
C ILE A 470 -22.94 1.64 -24.90
N ASP A 471 -22.64 0.91 -25.98
CA ASP A 471 -22.65 -0.54 -26.05
C ASP A 471 -21.24 -1.14 -26.04
N SER A 472 -20.24 -0.41 -25.57
CA SER A 472 -18.93 -1.01 -25.35
C SER A 472 -19.06 -2.14 -24.32
N HIS A 473 -18.31 -3.21 -24.56
CA HIS A 473 -18.18 -4.31 -23.61
C HIS A 473 -17.27 -3.95 -22.43
N ASP A 474 -16.60 -2.80 -22.51
CA ASP A 474 -15.62 -2.34 -21.55
C ASP A 474 -16.19 -1.28 -20.59
N ILE A 475 -17.52 -1.10 -20.56
CA ILE A 475 -18.20 -0.25 -19.56
C ILE A 475 -19.26 -1.04 -18.80
N PHE A 476 -19.24 -0.95 -17.47
CA PHE A 476 -20.04 -1.77 -16.56
C PHE A 476 -20.88 -0.92 -15.61
N PRO A 477 -22.04 -1.42 -15.14
CA PRO A 477 -22.75 -0.79 -14.05
C PRO A 477 -21.91 -0.77 -12.76
N THR A 478 -22.03 0.29 -11.97
CA THR A 478 -21.43 0.39 -10.63
C THR A 478 -21.71 -0.86 -9.77
N GLY A 479 -20.68 -1.42 -9.13
CA GLY A 479 -20.76 -2.62 -8.30
C GLY A 479 -20.61 -3.92 -9.09
N TRP A 480 -20.16 -3.88 -10.35
CA TRP A 480 -19.89 -5.06 -11.17
C TRP A 480 -18.57 -5.74 -10.70
N CYS A 481 -17.51 -4.98 -10.42
CA CYS A 481 -16.26 -5.54 -9.88
C CYS A 481 -16.46 -6.27 -8.54
N GLU A 482 -17.27 -5.70 -7.65
CA GLU A 482 -17.60 -6.25 -6.32
C GLU A 482 -18.17 -7.67 -6.40
N ILE A 483 -19.13 -7.89 -7.30
CA ILE A 483 -19.82 -9.19 -7.41
C ILE A 483 -18.95 -10.26 -8.07
N HIS A 484 -17.99 -9.83 -8.89
CA HIS A 484 -17.12 -10.69 -9.68
C HIS A 484 -15.79 -10.98 -8.96
N GLY A 485 -15.60 -10.48 -7.73
CA GLY A 485 -14.36 -10.69 -6.96
C GLY A 485 -13.16 -9.96 -7.58
N LEU A 486 -13.43 -8.97 -8.44
CA LEU A 486 -12.41 -8.19 -9.13
C LEU A 486 -11.94 -6.96 -8.33
N GLU A 487 -12.45 -6.77 -7.11
CA GLU A 487 -11.90 -5.79 -6.15
C GLU A 487 -10.39 -6.04 -5.90
N GLU A 488 -9.93 -7.29 -6.02
CA GLU A 488 -8.52 -7.68 -5.92
C GLU A 488 -7.68 -7.36 -7.18
N PHE A 489 -8.29 -7.08 -8.34
CA PHE A 489 -7.58 -6.86 -9.61
C PHE A 489 -7.29 -5.38 -9.90
N SER A 490 -8.06 -4.45 -9.34
CA SER A 490 -7.69 -3.03 -9.27
C SER A 490 -6.49 -2.77 -8.33
N GLN A 491 -6.08 -3.81 -7.57
CA GLN A 491 -5.08 -3.76 -6.53
C GLN A 491 -4.01 -4.85 -6.75
N LYS A 492 -3.07 -4.64 -7.69
CA LYS A 492 -1.71 -5.23 -7.63
C LYS A 492 -0.87 -4.77 -8.84
N MET A 493 -0.12 -3.69 -8.67
CA MET A 493 1.31 -3.99 -8.62
C MET A 493 1.52 -4.45 -7.19
N ALA A 494 2.01 -5.67 -6.99
CA ALA A 494 2.34 -6.11 -5.65
C ALA A 494 3.27 -5.04 -5.03
N SER A 495 3.21 -4.81 -3.72
CA SER A 495 4.24 -3.97 -3.05
C SER A 495 5.65 -4.45 -3.40
N GLU A 496 5.76 -5.75 -3.70
CA GLU A 496 6.94 -6.48 -4.16
C GLU A 496 7.43 -6.09 -5.56
N ASP A 497 6.57 -5.51 -6.40
CA ASP A 497 6.90 -5.04 -7.75
C ASP A 497 7.36 -3.57 -7.78
N LYS A 498 7.34 -2.89 -6.62
CA LYS A 498 7.79 -1.50 -6.47
C LYS A 498 8.93 -1.42 -5.46
N PHE A 499 9.86 -0.49 -5.69
CA PHE A 499 10.86 -0.19 -4.67
C PHE A 499 10.18 0.53 -3.50
N GLU A 500 10.14 -0.14 -2.35
CA GLU A 500 9.69 0.46 -1.09
C GLU A 500 10.86 0.61 -0.12
N SER A 501 10.78 1.65 0.73
CA SER A 501 11.79 1.82 1.78
C SER A 501 11.71 0.65 2.76
N VAL A 502 12.79 -0.13 2.83
CA VAL A 502 12.92 -1.25 3.78
C VAL A 502 12.79 -0.77 5.24
N LEU A 503 13.09 0.51 5.52
CA LEU A 503 12.87 1.10 6.83
C LEU A 503 11.38 1.11 7.19
N SER A 504 10.49 1.50 6.27
CA SER A 504 9.05 1.55 6.53
C SER A 504 8.40 0.19 6.52
N THR A 505 8.77 -0.70 5.60
CA THR A 505 8.04 -1.96 5.39
C THR A 505 8.53 -3.12 6.25
N ARG A 506 9.83 -3.13 6.59
CA ARG A 506 10.46 -4.22 7.34
C ARG A 506 10.83 -3.86 8.78
N TYR A 507 11.46 -2.71 9.00
CA TYR A 507 12.03 -2.41 10.32
C TYR A 507 11.11 -1.59 11.23
N CYS A 508 10.30 -0.70 10.66
CA CYS A 508 9.46 0.24 11.42
C CYS A 508 7.96 0.08 11.13
N LYS A 509 7.53 -1.03 10.54
CA LYS A 509 6.14 -1.27 10.08
C LYS A 509 5.07 -0.91 11.11
N THR A 510 5.31 -1.26 12.37
CA THR A 510 4.38 -1.03 13.49
C THR A 510 4.73 0.21 14.32
N SER A 511 5.75 0.98 13.92
CA SER A 511 6.19 2.15 14.67
C SER A 511 5.20 3.32 14.50
N PRO A 512 4.89 4.07 15.58
CA PRO A 512 4.15 5.32 15.49
C PRO A 512 4.79 6.35 14.54
N LEU A 513 6.11 6.27 14.31
CA LEU A 513 6.82 7.17 13.40
C LEU A 513 6.29 7.11 11.96
N ILE A 514 5.78 5.96 11.51
CA ILE A 514 5.17 5.82 10.17
C ILE A 514 3.99 6.78 10.01
N ARG A 515 3.15 6.88 11.05
CA ARG A 515 2.03 7.81 11.06
C ARG A 515 2.49 9.26 11.25
N ILE A 516 3.44 9.52 12.16
CA ILE A 516 3.93 10.88 12.46
C ILE A 516 4.57 11.51 11.21
N LEU A 517 5.34 10.75 10.44
CA LEU A 517 6.03 11.23 9.24
C LEU A 517 5.19 11.09 7.97
N SER A 518 3.96 10.60 8.07
CA SER A 518 3.05 10.44 6.93
C SER A 518 2.64 11.79 6.33
N GLU A 519 2.34 11.77 5.04
CA GLU A 519 1.81 12.94 4.34
C GLU A 519 0.47 13.40 4.90
N THR A 520 -0.40 12.47 5.31
CA THR A 520 -1.66 12.78 5.99
C THR A 520 -1.44 13.56 7.27
N ASN A 521 -0.50 13.14 8.12
CA ASN A 521 -0.19 13.87 9.33
C ASN A 521 0.40 15.26 9.00
N LYS A 522 1.28 15.34 7.99
CA LYS A 522 1.82 16.62 7.53
C LYS A 522 0.74 17.60 7.08
N ALA A 523 -0.20 17.14 6.25
CA ALA A 523 -1.33 17.96 5.77
C ALA A 523 -2.27 18.35 6.93
N THR A 524 -2.46 17.46 7.91
CA THR A 524 -3.21 17.74 9.14
C THR A 524 -2.55 18.85 9.95
N LEU A 525 -1.23 18.78 10.15
CA LEU A 525 -0.45 19.78 10.85
C LEU A 525 -0.49 21.14 10.13
N TRP A 526 -0.46 21.14 8.80
CA TRP A 526 -0.62 22.37 8.01
C TRP A 526 -1.96 23.06 8.31
N ARG A 527 -3.07 22.31 8.29
CA ARG A 527 -4.39 22.84 8.62
C ARG A 527 -4.49 23.30 10.07
N GLN A 528 -3.89 22.55 10.99
CA GLN A 528 -3.84 22.93 12.40
C GLN A 528 -3.07 24.24 12.62
N LEU A 529 -2.00 24.49 11.86
CA LEU A 529 -1.25 25.74 11.90
C LEU A 529 -2.07 26.94 11.41
N TRP A 530 -2.91 26.79 10.36
CA TRP A 530 -3.82 27.89 9.98
C TRP A 530 -4.90 28.14 11.02
N ILE A 531 -5.45 27.08 11.63
CA ILE A 531 -6.41 27.24 12.70
C ILE A 531 -5.79 28.07 13.83
N TRP A 532 -4.57 27.74 14.25
CA TRP A 532 -3.87 28.53 15.28
C TRP A 532 -3.54 29.95 14.84
N LEU A 533 -3.18 30.15 13.58
CA LEU A 533 -2.95 31.49 13.02
C LEU A 533 -4.24 32.32 13.07
N ALA A 534 -5.34 31.81 12.51
CA ALA A 534 -6.63 32.49 12.47
C ALA A 534 -7.19 32.79 13.87
N GLU A 535 -7.08 31.83 14.80
CA GLU A 535 -7.45 32.07 16.21
C GLU A 535 -6.66 33.23 16.82
N SER A 536 -5.35 33.27 16.59
CA SER A 536 -4.46 34.28 17.18
C SER A 536 -4.65 35.65 16.51
N GLU A 537 -4.82 35.69 15.19
CA GLU A 537 -5.16 36.91 14.44
C GLU A 537 -6.46 37.55 14.92
N LYS A 538 -7.48 36.72 15.17
CA LYS A 538 -8.75 37.17 15.73
C LYS A 538 -8.60 37.69 17.16
N GLU A 539 -7.83 36.99 18.01
CA GLU A 539 -7.55 37.40 19.39
C GLU A 539 -6.88 38.79 19.45
N LEU A 540 -6.01 39.10 18.48
CA LEU A 540 -5.31 40.39 18.35
C LEU A 540 -6.11 41.50 17.67
N GLY A 541 -7.37 41.21 17.33
CA GLY A 541 -8.36 42.20 16.89
C GLY A 541 -8.55 42.33 15.37
N LEU A 542 -8.07 41.37 14.56
CA LEU A 542 -8.37 41.36 13.13
C LEU A 542 -9.82 40.95 12.87
N LYS A 543 -10.65 41.96 12.56
CA LYS A 543 -12.10 41.80 12.33
C LYS A 543 -12.45 40.97 11.08
N GLN A 544 -11.49 40.78 10.17
CA GLN A 544 -11.68 40.01 8.95
C GLN A 544 -11.76 38.50 9.22
N VAL A 545 -11.26 38.04 10.37
CA VAL A 545 -11.29 36.64 10.80
C VAL A 545 -12.50 36.41 11.71
N THR A 546 -13.48 35.64 11.24
CA THR A 546 -14.74 35.38 11.96
C THR A 546 -14.68 34.08 12.79
N GLN A 547 -15.58 33.91 13.76
CA GLN A 547 -15.63 32.64 14.53
C GLN A 547 -16.06 31.49 13.64
N GLU A 548 -17.02 31.76 12.77
CA GLU A 548 -17.65 30.81 11.87
C GLU A 548 -16.61 30.21 10.91
N ALA A 549 -15.68 31.04 10.39
CA ALA A 549 -14.59 30.56 9.54
C ALA A 549 -13.61 29.65 10.32
N ILE A 550 -13.26 30.00 11.55
CA ILE A 550 -12.40 29.16 12.42
C ILE A 550 -13.08 27.82 12.70
N ASP A 551 -14.37 27.81 13.01
CA ASP A 551 -15.14 26.60 13.32
C ASP A 551 -15.27 25.71 12.07
N GLU A 552 -15.43 26.31 10.89
CA GLU A 552 -15.40 25.58 9.61
C GLU A 552 -14.03 24.94 9.35
N MET A 553 -12.94 25.67 9.58
CA MET A 553 -11.57 25.12 9.44
C MET A 553 -11.35 23.94 10.39
N LYS A 554 -11.81 24.05 11.65
CA LYS A 554 -11.71 22.97 12.64
C LYS A 554 -12.49 21.74 12.22
N LYS A 555 -13.72 21.91 11.71
CA LYS A 555 -14.58 20.82 11.27
C LYS A 555 -13.97 20.05 10.09
N ASN A 556 -13.27 20.73 9.20
CA ASN A 556 -12.66 20.14 8.01
C ASN A 556 -11.17 19.78 8.18
N ARG A 557 -10.58 19.93 9.38
CA ARG A 557 -9.14 19.73 9.61
C ARG A 557 -8.64 18.38 9.08
N ASP A 558 -9.36 17.31 9.39
CA ASP A 558 -8.94 15.92 9.12
C ASP A 558 -9.57 15.34 7.83
N VAL A 559 -10.27 16.16 7.03
CA VAL A 559 -11.01 15.73 5.83
C VAL A 559 -10.20 16.03 4.56
N PHE A 560 -9.60 15.02 3.93
CA PHE A 560 -8.72 15.22 2.76
C PHE A 560 -9.33 14.63 1.49
N GLU A 561 -9.38 15.44 0.42
CA GLU A 561 -9.68 14.99 -0.93
C GLU A 561 -8.36 14.85 -1.70
N TRP A 562 -7.66 13.72 -1.52
CA TRP A 562 -6.30 13.54 -2.03
C TRP A 562 -6.18 13.66 -3.54
N GLU A 563 -7.16 13.15 -4.29
CA GLU A 563 -7.16 13.27 -5.75
C GLU A 563 -7.25 14.72 -6.21
N PHE A 564 -8.09 15.53 -5.56
CA PHE A 564 -8.18 16.97 -5.82
C PHE A 564 -6.87 17.69 -5.46
N ILE A 565 -6.29 17.38 -4.30
CA ILE A 565 -5.01 17.94 -3.89
C ILE A 565 -3.91 17.60 -4.90
N ARG A 566 -3.87 16.36 -5.41
CA ARG A 566 -2.88 15.93 -6.41
C ARG A 566 -3.08 16.59 -7.76
N SER A 567 -4.32 16.75 -8.22
CA SER A 567 -4.59 17.44 -9.47
C SER A 567 -4.23 18.92 -9.39
N GLU A 568 -4.52 19.58 -8.27
CA GLU A 568 -4.08 20.96 -8.03
C GLU A 568 -2.55 21.05 -7.90
N GLU A 569 -1.86 20.06 -7.33
CA GLU A 569 -0.39 20.02 -7.29
C GLU A 569 0.21 19.90 -8.69
N ARG A 570 -0.33 19.01 -9.52
CA ARG A 570 0.08 18.85 -10.92
C ARG A 570 -0.14 20.12 -11.72
N LYS A 571 -1.22 20.86 -11.46
CA LYS A 571 -1.55 22.11 -12.14
C LYS A 571 -0.71 23.29 -11.67
N LEU A 572 -0.61 23.50 -10.36
CA LEU A 572 0.06 24.65 -9.75
C LEU A 572 1.58 24.46 -9.66
N LYS A 573 2.07 23.23 -9.89
CA LYS A 573 3.48 22.82 -9.73
C LYS A 573 4.05 23.23 -8.36
N HIS A 574 3.19 23.24 -7.35
CA HIS A 574 3.53 23.74 -6.02
C HIS A 574 2.68 23.02 -4.97
N ASP A 575 3.29 22.05 -4.29
CA ASP A 575 2.68 21.19 -3.25
C ASP A 575 1.88 21.99 -2.22
N VAL A 576 2.48 23.05 -1.71
CA VAL A 576 1.86 23.90 -0.71
C VAL A 576 0.68 24.71 -1.29
N MET A 577 0.75 25.19 -2.54
CA MET A 577 -0.39 25.89 -3.16
C MET A 577 -1.49 24.93 -3.63
N ALA A 578 -1.15 23.66 -3.88
CA ALA A 578 -2.12 22.59 -4.13
C ALA A 578 -3.02 22.33 -2.92
N HIS A 579 -2.43 22.44 -1.74
CA HIS A 579 -3.18 22.50 -0.50
C HIS A 579 -3.81 23.90 -0.27
N ASN A 580 -3.30 24.98 -0.91
CA ASN A 580 -3.69 26.42 -0.90
C ASN A 580 -2.92 27.40 0.06
N HIS A 581 -1.60 27.22 0.28
CA HIS A 581 -1.17 27.24 1.69
C HIS A 581 0.30 27.57 2.09
N ALA A 582 0.92 28.67 1.61
CA ALA A 582 2.37 29.01 1.81
C ALA A 582 2.97 28.94 3.25
N PHE A 583 2.17 28.99 4.32
CA PHE A 583 2.61 29.18 5.71
C PHE A 583 3.01 27.89 6.49
N GLY A 584 2.48 26.71 6.10
CA GLY A 584 2.47 25.52 6.96
C GLY A 584 3.72 24.62 6.93
N LYS A 585 4.57 24.72 5.89
CA LYS A 585 5.57 23.68 5.57
C LYS A 585 6.63 23.47 6.66
N ASP A 586 7.41 24.51 6.96
CA ASP A 586 8.53 24.43 7.89
C ASP A 586 8.09 24.19 9.34
N ASN A 587 7.00 24.84 9.78
CA ASN A 587 6.48 24.67 11.13
C ASN A 587 5.91 23.26 11.36
N ALA A 588 5.26 22.66 10.36
CA ALA A 588 4.78 21.28 10.47
C ALA A 588 5.92 20.26 10.47
N ASP A 589 6.97 20.47 9.67
CA ASP A 589 8.18 19.64 9.72
C ASP A 589 8.75 19.65 11.16
N LEU A 590 8.89 20.84 11.78
CA LEU A 590 9.40 20.96 13.16
C LEU A 590 8.50 20.25 14.20
N ILE A 591 7.18 20.33 14.06
CA ILE A 591 6.25 19.62 14.93
C ILE A 591 6.41 18.10 14.76
N ALA A 592 6.42 17.60 13.52
CA ALA A 592 6.60 16.19 13.24
C ALA A 592 7.95 15.66 13.76
N TYR A 593 9.03 16.44 13.64
CA TYR A 593 10.35 16.08 14.16
C TYR A 593 10.36 16.08 15.69
N ARG A 594 9.78 17.08 16.35
CA ARG A 594 9.63 17.10 17.82
C ARG A 594 8.89 15.85 18.30
N ASP A 595 7.75 15.54 17.70
CA ASP A 595 6.92 14.39 18.09
C ASP A 595 7.67 13.06 17.85
N SER A 596 8.45 13.00 16.76
CA SER A 596 9.34 11.86 16.48
C SER A 596 10.44 11.70 17.53
N ILE A 597 11.09 12.81 17.92
CA ILE A 597 12.15 12.82 18.94
C ILE A 597 11.59 12.45 20.31
N ASP A 598 10.40 12.95 20.68
CA ASP A 598 9.73 12.61 21.94
C ASP A 598 9.43 11.11 22.03
N HIS A 599 9.02 10.48 20.91
CA HIS A 599 8.86 9.02 20.82
C HIS A 599 10.20 8.29 20.96
N ILE A 600 11.22 8.71 20.19
CA ILE A 600 12.56 8.11 20.21
C ILE A 600 13.18 8.20 21.62
N LEU A 601 13.03 9.31 22.33
CA LEU A 601 13.57 9.48 23.68
C LEU A 601 12.94 8.50 24.68
N LYS A 602 11.63 8.25 24.60
CA LYS A 602 10.96 7.23 25.44
C LYS A 602 11.48 5.82 25.15
N ARG A 603 11.63 5.47 23.86
CA ARG A 603 12.22 4.20 23.45
C ARG A 603 13.67 4.07 23.94
N PHE A 604 14.46 5.12 23.75
CA PHE A 604 15.87 5.13 24.11
C PHE A 604 16.06 5.00 25.63
N ALA A 605 15.26 5.70 26.43
CA ALA A 605 15.23 5.53 27.89
C ALA A 605 14.93 4.08 28.28
N THR A 606 13.95 3.44 27.62
CA THR A 606 13.62 2.03 27.85
C THR A 606 14.81 1.12 27.55
N VAL A 607 15.49 1.31 26.41
CA VAL A 607 16.70 0.54 26.04
C VAL A 607 17.79 0.65 27.11
N ILE A 608 18.08 1.87 27.58
CA ILE A 608 19.08 2.11 28.62
C ILE A 608 18.67 1.44 29.94
N GLU A 609 17.39 1.47 30.29
CA GLU A 609 16.86 0.79 31.48
C GLU A 609 17.02 -0.74 31.38
N ARG A 610 16.68 -1.36 30.24
CA ARG A 610 16.85 -2.82 30.04
C ARG A 610 18.31 -3.24 30.19
N LEU A 611 19.22 -2.45 29.62
CA LEU A 611 20.66 -2.67 29.77
C LEU A 611 21.13 -2.46 31.23
N SER A 612 20.54 -1.51 31.95
CA SER A 612 20.85 -1.27 33.37
C SER A 612 20.41 -2.45 34.23
N THR A 613 19.22 -3.00 33.98
CA THR A 613 18.72 -4.21 34.62
C THR A 613 19.62 -5.41 34.34
N PHE A 614 20.02 -5.62 33.07
CA PHE A 614 21.03 -6.64 32.74
C PHE A 614 22.35 -6.42 33.50
N SER A 615 22.83 -5.18 33.58
CA SER A 615 24.11 -4.86 34.22
C SER A 615 24.08 -5.09 35.73
N LEU A 616 22.98 -4.71 36.41
CA LEU A 616 22.79 -4.93 37.84
C LEU A 616 22.69 -6.43 38.17
N ASN A 617 21.94 -7.20 37.38
CA ASN A 617 21.81 -8.64 37.55
C ASN A 617 23.15 -9.37 37.40
N ASN A 618 24.08 -8.80 36.64
CA ASN A 618 25.39 -9.39 36.35
C ASN A 618 26.55 -8.64 37.01
N LYS A 619 26.29 -7.77 38.01
CA LYS A 619 27.29 -6.89 38.62
C LYS A 619 28.46 -7.63 39.27
N ASP A 620 28.22 -8.86 39.72
CA ASP A 620 29.20 -9.72 40.41
C ASP A 620 29.67 -10.91 39.55
N VAL A 621 29.22 -11.02 38.29
CA VAL A 621 29.63 -12.11 37.39
C VAL A 621 31.01 -11.79 36.82
N VAL A 622 32.04 -12.44 37.34
CA VAL A 622 33.45 -12.22 36.97
C VAL A 622 33.72 -12.70 35.55
N THR A 623 34.46 -11.89 34.78
CA THR A 623 34.91 -12.21 33.42
C THR A 623 36.30 -11.64 33.17
N VAL A 624 36.99 -12.13 32.16
CA VAL A 624 38.30 -11.61 31.73
C VAL A 624 38.13 -10.24 31.06
N GLY A 625 38.86 -9.23 31.56
CA GLY A 625 38.99 -7.95 30.88
C GLY A 625 39.80 -8.08 29.60
N ARG A 626 39.52 -7.25 28.59
CA ARG A 626 40.21 -7.32 27.30
C ARG A 626 40.71 -5.96 26.84
N THR A 627 42.01 -5.89 26.59
CA THR A 627 42.68 -4.74 25.95
C THR A 627 43.39 -5.26 24.70
N HIS A 628 43.18 -4.64 23.54
CA HIS A 628 43.67 -5.20 22.24
C HIS A 628 43.15 -6.63 21.96
N TYR A 629 41.97 -6.98 22.48
CA TYR A 629 41.41 -8.33 22.50
C TYR A 629 42.26 -9.40 23.23
N GLN A 630 43.29 -8.99 23.96
CA GLN A 630 44.12 -9.87 24.81
C GLN A 630 43.61 -9.85 26.25
N THR A 631 43.86 -10.95 26.98
CA THR A 631 43.60 -11.06 28.42
C THR A 631 44.22 -9.88 29.17
N ALA A 632 43.42 -9.24 30.01
CA ALA A 632 43.81 -8.22 30.98
C ALA A 632 43.20 -8.53 32.35
N SER A 633 43.34 -7.61 33.31
CA SER A 633 42.76 -7.75 34.65
C SER A 633 41.27 -8.12 34.62
N LEU A 634 40.81 -8.91 35.60
CA LEU A 634 39.41 -9.33 35.67
C LEU A 634 38.49 -8.14 35.88
N VAL A 635 37.31 -8.23 35.27
CA VAL A 635 36.19 -7.29 35.43
C VAL A 635 34.92 -8.08 35.71
N THR A 636 33.77 -7.41 35.78
CA THR A 636 32.47 -8.10 35.79
C THR A 636 31.67 -7.84 34.52
N ILE A 637 30.80 -8.77 34.15
CA ILE A 637 29.87 -8.60 33.02
C ILE A 637 28.99 -7.36 33.24
N GLY A 638 28.54 -7.11 34.47
CA GLY A 638 27.81 -5.89 34.81
C GLY A 638 28.64 -4.63 34.62
N LYS A 639 29.93 -4.62 35.00
CA LYS A 639 30.82 -3.48 34.73
C LYS A 639 30.95 -3.19 33.24
N ARG A 640 31.02 -4.24 32.42
CA ARG A 640 31.05 -4.12 30.96
C ARG A 640 29.72 -3.57 30.41
N GLY A 641 28.60 -4.05 30.94
CA GLY A 641 27.27 -3.53 30.62
C GLY A 641 27.12 -2.03 30.90
N VAL A 642 27.64 -1.52 32.02
CA VAL A 642 27.59 -0.07 32.29
C VAL A 642 28.58 0.76 31.46
N LEU A 643 29.64 0.17 30.89
CA LEU A 643 30.44 0.88 29.87
C LEU A 643 29.60 1.15 28.62
N TRP A 644 28.79 0.18 28.20
CA TRP A 644 27.86 0.35 27.09
C TRP A 644 26.76 1.36 27.42
N ALA A 645 26.22 1.29 28.64
CA ALA A 645 25.19 2.21 29.09
C ALA A 645 25.68 3.66 29.13
N GLN A 646 26.95 3.89 29.47
CA GLN A 646 27.53 5.23 29.47
C GLN A 646 27.57 5.86 28.08
N GLU A 647 28.00 5.12 27.05
CA GLU A 647 28.01 5.60 25.67
C GLU A 647 26.59 5.96 25.19
N LEU A 648 25.62 5.10 25.51
CA LEU A 648 24.21 5.32 25.17
C LEU A 648 23.62 6.52 25.94
N LEU A 649 23.96 6.69 27.21
CA LEU A 649 23.49 7.79 28.05
C LEU A 649 23.97 9.15 27.52
N MET A 650 25.24 9.25 27.09
CA MET A 650 25.78 10.48 26.52
C MET A 650 25.08 10.85 25.20
N ALA A 651 24.84 9.85 24.33
CA ALA A 651 24.07 10.07 23.10
C ALA A 651 22.60 10.47 23.39
N PHE A 652 21.98 9.85 24.39
CA PHE A 652 20.64 10.20 24.87
C PHE A 652 20.56 11.65 25.36
N GLN A 653 21.52 12.08 26.18
CA GLN A 653 21.59 13.45 26.70
C GLN A 653 21.72 14.47 25.57
N SER A 654 22.54 14.20 24.55
CA SER A 654 22.66 15.06 23.36
C SER A 654 21.33 15.24 22.64
N LEU A 655 20.58 14.14 22.43
CA LEU A 655 19.28 14.21 21.76
C LEU A 655 18.21 14.90 22.64
N ALA A 656 18.21 14.64 23.95
CA ALA A 656 17.31 15.27 24.90
C ALA A 656 17.57 16.78 25.00
N GLU A 657 18.83 17.19 25.03
CA GLU A 657 19.23 18.60 25.01
C GLU A 657 18.83 19.28 23.70
N PHE A 658 19.04 18.60 22.55
CA PHE A 658 18.55 19.09 21.26
C PHE A 658 17.03 19.31 21.28
N ARG A 659 16.26 18.32 21.76
CA ARG A 659 14.80 18.44 21.92
C ARG A 659 14.46 19.68 22.74
N ASP A 660 15.03 19.81 23.93
CA ASP A 660 14.70 20.89 24.87
C ASP A 660 15.08 22.30 24.32
N LYS A 661 16.08 22.38 23.43
CA LYS A 661 16.54 23.61 22.78
C LYS A 661 15.95 23.87 21.39
N MET A 662 15.22 22.91 20.83
CA MET A 662 14.64 23.01 19.49
C MET A 662 13.69 24.21 19.41
N ARG A 663 13.85 25.03 18.37
CA ARG A 663 13.09 26.27 18.20
C ARG A 663 12.09 26.17 17.07
N PHE A 664 10.94 26.81 17.28
CA PHE A 664 9.92 27.01 16.28
C PHE A 664 10.31 28.12 15.29
N ARG A 665 9.94 28.02 14.01
CA ARG A 665 10.13 29.13 13.05
C ARG A 665 9.21 30.29 13.38
N GLY A 666 7.93 29.99 13.62
CA GLY A 666 6.90 30.99 13.88
C GLY A 666 6.37 31.69 12.62
N ILE A 667 5.80 32.89 12.79
CA ILE A 667 5.28 33.74 11.72
C ILE A 667 6.34 34.73 11.22
N LYS A 668 7.04 34.41 10.13
CA LYS A 668 8.21 35.20 9.67
C LYS A 668 8.07 35.86 8.29
N GLY A 669 6.99 35.58 7.56
CA GLY A 669 6.81 36.08 6.18
C GLY A 669 7.74 35.39 5.17
N ALA A 670 7.87 35.97 3.98
CA ALA A 670 8.55 35.36 2.84
C ALA A 670 10.09 35.38 2.93
N THR A 671 10.68 36.41 3.54
CA THR A 671 12.13 36.61 3.68
C THR A 671 12.57 36.76 5.13
N GLY A 672 11.67 36.52 6.10
CA GLY A 672 11.98 36.58 7.52
C GLY A 672 11.67 37.92 8.21
N THR A 673 11.26 38.92 7.44
CA THR A 673 11.05 40.31 7.92
C THR A 673 9.66 40.57 8.51
N GLN A 674 8.73 39.62 8.41
CA GLN A 674 7.34 39.77 8.87
C GLN A 674 6.53 40.90 8.21
N ASP A 675 7.02 41.48 7.11
CA ASP A 675 6.42 42.65 6.43
C ASP A 675 4.91 42.51 6.12
N SER A 676 4.49 41.32 5.65
CA SER A 676 3.07 41.05 5.38
C SER A 676 2.19 41.14 6.63
N PHE A 677 2.69 40.68 7.78
CA PHE A 677 1.96 40.74 9.05
C PHE A 677 2.01 42.16 9.63
N LEU A 678 3.14 42.86 9.49
CA LEU A 678 3.25 44.25 9.92
C LEU A 678 2.25 45.14 9.17
N THR A 679 2.10 44.93 7.86
CA THR A 679 1.08 45.60 7.04
C THR A 679 -0.33 45.26 7.52
N LEU A 680 -0.61 43.99 7.79
CA LEU A 680 -1.91 43.49 8.27
C LEU A 680 -2.36 44.17 9.59
N PHE A 681 -1.41 44.44 10.48
CA PHE A 681 -1.64 45.12 11.76
C PHE A 681 -1.44 46.64 11.71
N GLY A 682 -1.35 47.24 10.52
CA GLY A 682 -1.24 48.70 10.37
C GLY A 682 0.05 49.29 10.94
N ASN A 683 1.17 48.58 10.77
CA ASN A 683 2.50 48.91 11.30
C ASN A 683 2.63 48.84 12.83
N ASP A 684 1.79 48.05 13.50
CA ASP A 684 1.92 47.76 14.93
C ASP A 684 2.85 46.56 15.18
N GLU A 685 4.13 46.84 15.46
CA GLU A 685 5.15 45.82 15.72
C GLU A 685 4.80 44.93 16.92
N SER A 686 4.17 45.49 17.96
CA SER A 686 3.86 44.76 19.20
C SER A 686 2.88 43.61 18.96
N LYS A 687 1.90 43.81 18.08
CA LYS A 687 0.95 42.77 17.67
C LYS A 687 1.57 41.68 16.82
N VAL A 688 2.54 42.04 15.97
CA VAL A 688 3.28 41.05 15.17
C VAL A 688 4.10 40.14 16.09
N GLU A 689 4.78 40.71 17.09
CA GLU A 689 5.51 39.93 18.10
C GLU A 689 4.58 39.03 18.92
N GLU A 690 3.44 39.56 19.37
CA GLU A 690 2.45 38.81 20.13
C GLU A 690 1.82 37.67 19.31
N LEU A 691 1.56 37.89 18.02
CA LEU A 691 1.05 36.85 17.11
C LEU A 691 2.05 35.69 17.00
N ASP A 692 3.34 36.00 16.83
CA ASP A 692 4.40 34.99 16.78
C ASP A 692 4.48 34.19 18.09
N GLU A 693 4.33 34.86 19.23
CA GLU A 693 4.31 34.21 20.54
C GLU A 693 3.10 33.31 20.77
N LEU A 694 1.91 33.76 20.37
CA LEU A 694 0.68 32.99 20.48
C LEU A 694 0.76 31.70 19.65
N VAL A 695 1.19 31.81 18.38
CA VAL A 695 1.29 30.64 17.50
C VAL A 695 2.39 29.68 17.98
N THR A 696 3.55 30.19 18.44
CA THR A 696 4.60 29.35 19.05
C THR A 696 4.09 28.57 20.26
N ARG A 697 3.35 29.22 21.17
CA ARG A 697 2.79 28.57 22.37
C ARG A 697 1.73 27.54 21.99
N LYS A 698 0.81 27.86 21.08
CA LYS A 698 -0.22 26.93 20.58
C LYS A 698 0.41 25.70 19.92
N ALA A 699 1.53 25.88 19.21
CA ALA A 699 2.29 24.79 18.62
C ALA A 699 3.06 23.93 19.62
N GLY A 700 3.12 24.31 20.91
CA GLY A 700 3.79 23.54 21.96
C GLY A 700 5.31 23.68 21.96
N PHE A 701 5.84 24.82 21.52
CA PHE A 701 7.27 25.15 21.60
C PHE A 701 7.50 26.21 22.68
N SER A 702 8.59 26.05 23.45
CA SER A 702 9.00 27.01 24.48
C SER A 702 9.87 28.14 23.92
N GLN A 703 10.45 27.95 22.73
CA GLN A 703 11.36 28.90 22.09
C GLN A 703 11.04 29.02 20.60
N ARG A 704 11.30 30.20 20.04
CA ARG A 704 11.21 30.49 18.60
C ARG A 704 12.48 31.15 18.09
N PHE A 705 12.73 31.06 16.80
CA PHE A 705 13.75 31.87 16.16
C PHE A 705 13.31 33.33 16.16
N VAL A 706 14.23 34.23 16.53
CA VAL A 706 14.04 35.67 16.36
C VAL A 706 14.40 36.06 14.93
N ILE A 707 15.57 35.61 14.46
CA ILE A 707 16.08 35.89 13.12
C ILE A 707 15.95 34.64 12.25
N THR A 708 15.32 34.80 11.10
CA THR A 708 15.20 33.78 10.04
C THR A 708 15.31 34.45 8.68
N GLY A 709 15.64 33.69 7.64
CA GLY A 709 15.28 34.04 6.26
C GLY A 709 13.85 33.57 5.97
N GLN A 710 13.65 32.91 4.82
CA GLN A 710 12.36 32.26 4.53
C GLN A 710 12.07 31.07 5.47
N THR A 711 13.10 30.40 5.98
CA THR A 711 13.00 29.14 6.73
C THR A 711 13.62 29.24 8.12
N TYR A 712 13.38 28.24 8.96
CA TYR A 712 14.30 28.05 10.09
C TYR A 712 15.68 27.64 9.57
N SER A 713 16.75 28.01 10.27
CA SER A 713 18.12 27.67 9.85
C SER A 713 18.31 26.15 9.78
N ARG A 714 18.77 25.65 8.62
CA ARG A 714 19.08 24.23 8.40
C ARG A 714 20.21 23.70 9.29
N GLN A 715 20.87 24.58 10.05
CA GLN A 715 21.77 24.17 11.13
C GLN A 715 21.06 23.36 12.21
N GLN A 716 19.77 23.64 12.47
CA GLN A 716 18.97 22.83 13.39
C GLN A 716 18.78 21.39 12.86
N ASP A 717 18.66 21.22 11.54
CA ASP A 717 18.61 19.88 10.92
C ASP A 717 19.96 19.17 11.11
N ALA A 718 21.08 19.85 10.85
CA ALA A 718 22.42 19.28 11.07
C ALA A 718 22.66 18.87 12.53
N GLN A 719 22.19 19.65 13.50
CA GLN A 719 22.29 19.31 14.93
C GLN A 719 21.45 18.09 15.32
N LEU A 720 20.25 17.94 14.74
CA LEU A 720 19.43 16.73 14.92
C LEU A 720 20.17 15.51 14.39
N ILE A 721 20.63 15.57 13.13
CA ILE A 721 21.32 14.44 12.49
C ILE A 721 22.62 14.09 13.23
N PHE A 722 23.35 15.09 13.74
CA PHE A 722 24.53 14.85 14.57
C PHE A 722 24.18 14.12 15.87
N SER A 723 23.08 14.50 16.55
CA SER A 723 22.65 13.81 17.77
C SER A 723 22.25 12.36 17.49
N LEU A 724 21.61 12.07 16.35
CA LEU A 724 21.28 10.70 15.93
C LEU A 724 22.52 9.90 15.52
N SER A 725 23.55 10.54 14.95
CA SER A 725 24.80 9.86 14.59
C SER A 725 25.57 9.37 15.81
N LEU A 726 25.52 10.11 16.93
CA LEU A 726 26.07 9.67 18.22
C LEU A 726 25.40 8.39 18.73
N LEU A 727 24.07 8.28 18.60
CA LEU A 727 23.35 7.02 18.88
C LEU A 727 23.88 5.89 17.98
N GLY A 728 24.06 6.15 16.68
CA GLY A 728 24.66 5.19 15.75
C GLY A 728 26.04 4.71 16.20
N ALA A 729 26.94 5.64 16.56
CA ALA A 729 28.28 5.31 17.03
C ALA A 729 28.25 4.44 18.31
N ALA A 730 27.46 4.85 19.31
CA ALA A 730 27.29 4.11 20.56
C ALA A 730 26.73 2.69 20.31
N ALA A 731 25.63 2.58 19.55
CA ALA A 731 25.01 1.30 19.21
C ALA A 731 25.98 0.35 18.48
N LYS A 732 26.74 0.87 17.51
CA LYS A 732 27.74 0.08 16.78
C LYS A 732 28.84 -0.45 17.70
N LYS A 733 29.33 0.36 18.63
CA LYS A 733 30.33 -0.06 19.63
C LYS A 733 29.78 -1.20 20.50
N VAL A 734 28.57 -1.04 21.03
CA VAL A 734 27.93 -2.05 21.90
C VAL A 734 27.72 -3.37 21.16
N CYS A 735 27.12 -3.32 19.97
CA CYS A 735 26.86 -4.53 19.18
C CYS A 735 28.15 -5.19 18.66
N THR A 736 29.22 -4.42 18.43
CA THR A 736 30.53 -5.00 18.10
C THR A 736 31.10 -5.80 19.27
N ASP A 737 31.02 -5.26 20.49
CA ASP A 737 31.44 -6.00 21.69
C ASP A 737 30.62 -7.27 21.87
N ILE A 738 29.28 -7.21 21.71
CA ILE A 738 28.41 -8.40 21.83
C ILE A 738 28.81 -9.48 20.82
N ARG A 739 29.07 -9.10 19.56
CA ARG A 739 29.52 -10.04 18.52
C ARG A 739 30.84 -10.72 18.89
N VAL A 740 31.80 -9.97 19.41
CA VAL A 740 33.09 -10.50 19.87
C VAL A 740 32.90 -11.44 21.07
N LEU A 741 32.07 -11.05 22.04
CA LEU A 741 31.80 -11.87 23.23
C LEU A 741 31.04 -13.15 22.90
N GLN A 742 30.18 -13.13 21.89
CA GLN A 742 29.52 -14.33 21.37
C GLN A 742 30.50 -15.24 20.62
N ALA A 743 31.48 -14.67 19.90
CA ALA A 743 32.56 -15.46 19.29
C ALA A 743 33.45 -16.14 20.35
N PHE A 744 33.64 -15.51 21.51
CA PHE A 744 34.31 -16.13 22.67
C PHE A 744 33.39 -17.05 23.49
N GLY A 745 32.10 -17.12 23.16
CA GLY A 745 31.10 -17.91 23.87
C GLY A 745 30.76 -17.39 25.26
N GLU A 746 31.03 -16.13 25.59
CA GLU A 746 30.70 -15.53 26.89
C GLU A 746 29.25 -15.05 26.96
N LEU A 747 28.75 -14.50 25.85
CA LEU A 747 27.40 -13.96 25.73
C LEU A 747 26.69 -14.59 24.53
N LEU A 748 25.37 -14.62 24.57
CA LEU A 748 24.55 -15.02 23.44
C LEU A 748 23.38 -14.04 23.31
N GLU A 749 23.24 -13.43 22.14
CA GLU A 749 22.07 -12.61 21.82
C GLU A 749 20.79 -13.49 21.77
N PRO A 750 19.60 -12.90 21.98
CA PRO A 750 18.36 -13.68 22.01
C PRO A 750 18.11 -14.40 20.69
N PHE A 751 17.86 -15.70 20.80
CA PHE A 751 17.62 -16.60 19.67
C PHE A 751 16.22 -17.20 19.80
N GLU A 752 15.37 -17.00 18.80
CA GLU A 752 13.98 -17.47 18.86
C GLU A 752 13.87 -18.98 18.64
N LYS A 753 12.78 -19.58 19.10
CA LYS A 753 12.60 -21.04 19.12
C LYS A 753 12.72 -21.67 17.74
N ASP A 754 12.15 -21.00 16.73
CA ASP A 754 12.13 -21.47 15.33
C ASP A 754 13.17 -20.74 14.46
N GLN A 755 14.05 -19.94 15.05
CA GLN A 755 15.06 -19.18 14.31
C GLN A 755 16.12 -20.13 13.73
N ILE A 756 16.39 -20.00 12.43
CA ILE A 756 17.46 -20.75 11.75
C ILE A 756 18.70 -19.85 11.71
N GLY A 757 19.77 -20.28 12.36
CA GLY A 757 21.03 -19.51 12.40
C GLY A 757 21.91 -19.71 11.16
N SER A 758 21.81 -20.86 10.49
CA SER A 758 22.51 -21.17 9.24
C SER A 758 21.74 -22.23 8.46
N SER A 759 21.66 -22.10 7.14
CA SER A 759 21.00 -23.07 6.26
C SER A 759 21.68 -24.45 6.24
N ALA A 760 22.95 -24.55 6.65
CA ALA A 760 23.74 -25.79 6.61
C ALA A 760 24.16 -26.34 7.98
N MET A 761 24.20 -25.50 9.03
CA MET A 761 24.71 -25.88 10.35
C MET A 761 23.66 -25.64 11.45
N PRO A 762 22.92 -26.67 11.89
CA PRO A 762 21.77 -26.52 12.79
C PRO A 762 22.13 -26.03 14.20
N TYR A 763 23.38 -26.22 14.64
CA TYR A 763 23.85 -25.77 15.96
C TYR A 763 24.40 -24.34 15.98
N LYS A 764 24.59 -23.71 14.80
CA LYS A 764 25.28 -22.41 14.69
C LYS A 764 24.33 -21.26 14.99
N LYS A 765 24.59 -20.52 16.08
CA LYS A 765 23.85 -19.30 16.47
C LYS A 765 24.65 -18.05 16.15
N ASN A 766 24.28 -17.33 15.09
CA ASN A 766 24.95 -16.11 14.66
C ASN A 766 24.38 -14.86 15.37
N PRO A 767 25.20 -13.83 15.63
CA PRO A 767 24.77 -12.58 16.24
C PRO A 767 24.11 -11.63 15.21
N MET A 768 23.08 -12.12 14.48
CA MET A 768 22.47 -11.43 13.36
C MET A 768 21.78 -10.10 13.75
N LYS A 769 21.22 -10.03 14.95
CA LYS A 769 20.56 -8.81 15.46
C LYS A 769 21.62 -7.73 15.74
N SER A 770 22.71 -8.13 16.39
CA SER A 770 23.85 -7.23 16.63
C SER A 770 24.53 -6.79 15.32
N GLU A 771 24.61 -7.68 14.32
CA GLU A 771 25.12 -7.34 12.98
C GLU A 771 24.21 -6.36 12.24
N ARG A 772 22.89 -6.56 12.31
CA ARG A 772 21.90 -5.62 11.78
C ARG A 772 22.04 -4.25 12.43
N CYS A 773 22.17 -4.17 13.76
CA CYS A 773 22.44 -2.93 14.46
C CYS A 773 23.71 -2.25 13.95
N CYS A 774 24.82 -2.99 13.80
CA CYS A 774 26.05 -2.42 13.23
C CYS A 774 25.87 -1.88 11.81
N SER A 775 25.02 -2.53 11.01
CA SER A 775 24.72 -2.11 9.63
C SER A 775 23.91 -0.81 9.59
N LEU A 776 22.77 -0.78 10.31
CA LEU A 776 21.91 0.40 10.39
C LEU A 776 22.63 1.59 11.03
N ALA A 777 23.41 1.34 12.08
CA ALA A 777 24.21 2.37 12.74
C ALA A 777 25.22 3.03 11.79
N ARG A 778 25.76 2.29 10.82
CA ARG A 778 26.69 2.85 9.82
C ARG A 778 26.01 3.92 8.96
N LYS A 779 24.70 3.77 8.66
CA LYS A 779 23.93 4.79 7.94
C LYS A 779 23.90 6.09 8.75
N LEU A 780 23.48 6.04 10.01
CA LEU A 780 23.43 7.22 10.90
C LEU A 780 24.79 7.90 11.10
N ILE A 781 25.87 7.13 11.21
CA ILE A 781 27.22 7.68 11.38
C ILE A 781 27.64 8.53 10.17
N ASN A 782 27.19 8.18 8.97
CA ASN A 782 27.59 8.85 7.72
C ASN A 782 26.64 10.01 7.33
N SER A 783 25.41 10.03 7.84
CA SER A 783 24.38 11.04 7.54
C SER A 783 24.75 12.52 7.85
N PRO A 784 25.58 12.86 8.85
CA PRO A 784 25.89 14.27 9.15
C PRO A 784 26.53 15.03 8.00
N GLN A 785 27.30 14.37 7.14
CA GLN A 785 27.95 15.03 6.01
C GLN A 785 26.91 15.60 5.03
N GLU A 786 25.86 14.84 4.74
CA GLU A 786 24.77 15.29 3.86
C GLU A 786 24.01 16.48 4.47
N ALA A 787 23.73 16.43 5.78
CA ALA A 787 23.07 17.53 6.48
C ALA A 787 23.91 18.82 6.48
N LEU A 788 25.24 18.68 6.61
CA LEU A 788 26.17 19.81 6.54
C LEU A 788 26.22 20.42 5.14
N THR A 789 26.19 19.60 4.08
CA THR A 789 26.13 20.09 2.70
C THR A 789 24.83 20.83 2.43
N ILE A 790 23.67 20.27 2.83
CA ILE A 790 22.36 20.95 2.70
C ILE A 790 22.38 22.32 3.40
N LEU A 791 23.03 22.43 4.56
CA LEU A 791 23.22 23.71 5.24
C LEU A 791 24.14 24.66 4.47
N ALA A 792 25.30 24.18 4.03
CA ALA A 792 26.33 24.99 3.39
C ALA A 792 25.88 25.54 2.02
N ASP A 793 25.01 24.81 1.32
CA ASP A 793 24.51 25.18 0.00
C ASP A 793 23.33 26.18 0.05
N GLN A 794 22.84 26.53 1.25
CA GLN A 794 21.80 27.56 1.39
C GLN A 794 22.28 28.92 0.88
N GLY A 795 21.67 29.40 -0.20
CA GLY A 795 21.89 30.74 -0.73
C GLY A 795 20.99 31.80 -0.09
N LEU A 796 21.61 32.83 0.50
CA LEU A 796 20.93 34.02 1.05
C LEU A 796 19.76 33.64 2.01
N GLU A 797 18.56 34.21 1.84
CA GLU A 797 17.41 33.94 2.71
C GLU A 797 16.77 32.55 2.51
N ARG A 798 16.97 31.92 1.34
CA ARG A 798 16.71 30.50 1.04
C ARG A 798 16.96 30.17 -0.45
N THR A 799 17.47 28.97 -0.68
CA THR A 799 17.33 28.22 -1.96
C THR A 799 16.56 26.90 -1.74
N LEU A 800 15.84 26.43 -2.77
CA LEU A 800 14.87 25.31 -2.67
C LEU A 800 15.51 23.91 -2.82
N ASP A 801 16.79 23.84 -3.15
CA ASP A 801 17.60 22.61 -3.23
C ASP A 801 17.63 21.82 -1.91
N ASP A 802 17.35 22.48 -0.77
CA ASP A 802 17.16 21.84 0.52
C ASP A 802 15.95 20.88 0.58
N SER A 803 14.91 21.14 -0.22
CA SER A 803 13.60 20.50 -0.08
C SER A 803 13.67 18.99 -0.36
N ALA A 804 14.35 18.58 -1.43
CA ALA A 804 14.43 17.16 -1.79
C ALA A 804 15.30 16.38 -0.80
N GLY A 805 16.50 16.89 -0.49
CA GLY A 805 17.43 16.25 0.45
C GLY A 805 16.80 16.05 1.83
N ARG A 806 16.12 17.06 2.37
CA ARG A 806 15.46 16.97 3.68
C ARG A 806 14.33 15.93 3.72
N ARG A 807 13.57 15.77 2.64
CA ARG A 807 12.47 14.79 2.54
C ARG A 807 12.97 13.34 2.59
N ILE A 808 14.23 13.11 2.24
CA ILE A 808 14.85 11.79 2.27
C ILE A 808 15.61 11.61 3.58
N LEU A 809 16.57 12.49 3.85
CA LEU A 809 17.55 12.36 4.91
C LEU A 809 16.93 12.30 6.31
N ILE A 810 16.02 13.21 6.64
CA ILE A 810 15.51 13.35 8.01
C ILE A 810 14.59 12.18 8.38
N PRO A 811 13.56 11.82 7.58
CA PRO A 811 12.75 10.64 7.85
C PRO A 811 13.58 9.36 7.93
N ASP A 812 14.55 9.17 7.02
CA ASP A 812 15.43 8.00 7.02
C ASP A 812 16.24 7.90 8.32
N CYS A 813 16.79 9.01 8.82
CA CYS A 813 17.55 9.02 10.06
C CYS A 813 16.66 8.71 11.28
N LEU A 814 15.47 9.30 11.36
CA LEU A 814 14.52 9.05 12.45
C LEU A 814 14.05 7.59 12.47
N LEU A 815 13.69 7.02 11.31
CA LEU A 815 13.29 5.62 11.18
C LEU A 815 14.46 4.67 11.45
N THR A 816 15.68 5.01 11.01
CA THR A 816 16.87 4.20 11.31
C THR A 816 17.16 4.18 12.82
N ALA A 817 16.98 5.31 13.51
CA ALA A 817 17.12 5.38 14.96
C ALA A 817 16.08 4.52 15.69
N GLU A 818 14.82 4.56 15.28
CA GLU A 818 13.76 3.68 15.84
C GLU A 818 14.08 2.20 15.60
N ALA A 819 14.48 1.82 14.38
CA ALA A 819 14.85 0.45 14.04
C ALA A 819 16.01 -0.06 14.91
N LEU A 820 17.03 0.79 15.11
CA LEU A 820 18.17 0.50 15.97
C LEU A 820 17.76 0.30 17.42
N LEU A 821 17.00 1.24 17.99
CA LEU A 821 16.57 1.17 19.39
C LEU A 821 15.64 -0.01 19.65
N THR A 822 14.72 -0.30 18.72
CA THR A 822 13.82 -1.45 18.79
C THR A 822 14.62 -2.77 18.79
N THR A 823 15.62 -2.88 17.92
CA THR A 823 16.50 -4.06 17.86
C THR A 823 17.37 -4.17 19.13
N LEU A 824 17.94 -3.06 19.62
CA LEU A 824 18.70 -3.03 20.87
C LEU A 824 17.86 -3.42 22.08
N GLN A 825 16.61 -2.95 22.16
CA GLN A 825 15.69 -3.33 23.23
C GLN A 825 15.50 -4.84 23.24
N ASN A 826 15.20 -5.44 22.08
CA ASN A 826 15.08 -6.90 21.96
C ASN A 826 16.36 -7.62 22.41
N ILE A 827 17.53 -7.15 21.96
CA ILE A 827 18.83 -7.72 22.36
C ILE A 827 18.98 -7.70 23.88
N PHE A 828 18.82 -6.54 24.54
CA PHE A 828 19.05 -6.43 25.98
C PHE A 828 18.00 -7.16 26.83
N GLU A 829 16.76 -7.29 26.34
CA GLU A 829 15.70 -8.05 27.02
C GLU A 829 15.94 -9.56 27.02
N GLY A 830 16.75 -10.07 26.08
CA GLY A 830 17.04 -11.49 25.95
C GLY A 830 18.53 -11.83 25.87
N LEU A 831 19.42 -10.92 26.25
CA LEU A 831 20.86 -11.16 26.29
C LEU A 831 21.20 -12.14 27.41
N THR A 832 21.85 -13.25 27.07
CA THR A 832 22.16 -14.30 28.03
C THR A 832 23.66 -14.43 28.27
N VAL A 833 24.04 -14.66 29.53
CA VAL A 833 25.43 -14.94 29.93
C VAL A 833 25.65 -16.44 29.97
N GLN A 834 26.70 -16.91 29.30
CA GLN A 834 27.11 -18.31 29.31
C GLN A 834 28.03 -18.57 30.51
N THR A 835 27.45 -18.58 31.72
CA THR A 835 28.18 -18.55 33.00
C THR A 835 29.25 -19.64 33.12
N GLU A 836 28.99 -20.85 32.63
CA GLU A 836 29.95 -21.96 32.65
C GLU A 836 31.17 -21.68 31.77
N ASN A 837 30.96 -21.18 30.55
CA ASN A 837 32.05 -20.85 29.66
C ASN A 837 32.83 -19.61 30.13
N VAL A 838 32.13 -18.59 30.66
CA VAL A 838 32.76 -17.44 31.31
C VAL A 838 33.66 -17.90 32.46
N ARG A 839 33.16 -18.79 33.32
CA ARG A 839 33.95 -19.35 34.42
C ARG A 839 35.17 -20.09 33.92
N LYS A 840 35.04 -20.93 32.88
CA LYS A 840 36.15 -21.65 32.26
C LYS A 840 37.24 -20.69 31.76
N ILE A 841 36.85 -19.63 31.05
CA ILE A 841 37.80 -18.63 30.54
C ILE A 841 38.52 -17.91 31.69
N VAL A 842 37.81 -17.54 32.76
CA VAL A 842 38.45 -16.96 33.96
C VAL A 842 39.41 -17.95 34.59
N ASP A 843 38.98 -19.19 34.76
CA ASP A 843 39.73 -20.29 35.34
C ASP A 843 41.04 -20.61 34.59
N ASP A 844 41.04 -20.43 33.27
CA ASP A 844 42.19 -20.65 32.38
C ASP A 844 43.23 -19.52 32.46
N GLU A 845 42.84 -18.33 32.95
CA GLU A 845 43.66 -17.12 32.92
C GLU A 845 44.02 -16.59 34.32
N ILE A 846 43.24 -16.93 35.36
CA ILE A 846 43.37 -16.38 36.71
C ILE A 846 44.72 -16.67 37.37
N ALA A 847 45.36 -17.79 37.03
CA ALA A 847 46.68 -18.13 37.56
C ALA A 847 47.73 -17.08 37.13
N PHE A 848 47.71 -16.63 35.88
CA PHE A 848 48.63 -15.58 35.41
C PHE A 848 48.36 -14.23 36.10
N LEU A 849 47.10 -13.91 36.39
CA LEU A 849 46.72 -12.71 37.13
C LEU A 849 47.11 -12.80 38.62
N GLY A 850 47.10 -14.00 39.19
CA GLY A 850 47.61 -14.28 40.54
C GLY A 850 49.11 -13.93 40.67
N LEU A 851 49.90 -14.17 39.63
CA LEU A 851 51.32 -13.81 39.63
C LEU A 851 51.55 -12.29 39.72
N GLU A 852 50.68 -11.47 39.13
CA GLU A 852 50.75 -10.02 39.29
C GLU A 852 50.54 -9.60 40.76
N LYS A 853 49.59 -10.24 41.46
CA LYS A 853 49.38 -10.01 42.90
C LYS A 853 50.57 -10.48 43.74
N ALA A 854 51.19 -11.60 43.36
CA ALA A 854 52.41 -12.07 43.99
C ALA A 854 53.52 -11.01 43.89
N MET A 855 53.68 -10.34 42.73
CA MET A 855 54.66 -9.26 42.55
C MET A 855 54.46 -8.12 43.55
N MET A 856 53.20 -7.67 43.70
CA MET A 856 52.86 -6.59 44.62
C MET A 856 53.17 -6.98 46.07
N MET A 857 52.71 -8.16 46.49
CA MET A 857 52.91 -8.64 47.86
C MET A 857 54.38 -8.90 48.20
N LEU A 858 55.17 -9.44 47.26
CA LEU A 858 56.60 -9.62 47.47
C LEU A 858 57.31 -8.27 47.65
N THR A 859 56.90 -7.25 46.89
CA THR A 859 57.45 -5.89 47.04
C THR A 859 57.05 -5.27 48.39
N GLU A 860 55.81 -5.50 48.86
CA GLU A 860 55.35 -5.10 50.19
C GLU A 860 56.13 -5.79 51.32
N ASP A 861 56.45 -7.08 51.13
CA ASP A 861 57.28 -7.88 52.05
C ASP A 861 58.78 -7.51 51.98
N GLY A 862 59.16 -6.50 51.18
CA GLY A 862 60.53 -5.94 51.11
C GLY A 862 61.43 -6.51 50.01
N VAL A 863 60.90 -7.31 49.09
CA VAL A 863 61.66 -7.83 47.93
C VAL A 863 61.82 -6.73 46.88
N ASP A 864 63.02 -6.64 46.29
CA ASP A 864 63.26 -5.74 45.16
C ASP A 864 62.32 -6.03 43.98
N ARG A 865 61.69 -4.98 43.44
CA ARG A 865 60.67 -5.10 42.40
C ARG A 865 61.21 -5.69 41.09
N GLN A 866 62.44 -5.35 40.69
CA GLN A 866 63.03 -5.87 39.45
C GLN A 866 63.34 -7.35 39.59
N LYS A 867 63.85 -7.76 40.76
CA LYS A 867 64.05 -9.17 41.11
C LYS A 867 62.75 -9.95 41.13
N ALA A 868 61.70 -9.43 41.79
CA ALA A 868 60.39 -10.07 41.83
C ALA A 868 59.78 -10.21 40.42
N HIS A 869 59.86 -9.16 39.60
CA HIS A 869 59.37 -9.19 38.22
C HIS A 869 60.11 -10.23 37.36
N HIS A 870 61.43 -10.36 37.48
CA HIS A 870 62.20 -11.35 36.73
C HIS A 870 61.73 -12.78 37.03
N VAL A 871 61.66 -13.16 38.31
CA VAL A 871 61.25 -14.51 38.73
C VAL A 871 59.80 -14.82 38.32
N ILE A 872 58.90 -13.83 38.47
CA ILE A 872 57.52 -13.95 38.04
C ILE A 872 57.39 -14.11 36.53
N ARG A 873 58.19 -13.36 35.76
CA ARG A 873 58.21 -13.46 34.30
C ARG A 873 58.65 -14.86 33.85
N GLU A 874 59.69 -15.42 34.48
CA GLU A 874 60.14 -16.79 34.17
C GLU A 874 59.05 -17.81 34.51
N ALA A 875 58.45 -17.72 35.70
CA ALA A 875 57.34 -18.61 36.11
C ALA A 875 56.14 -18.52 35.14
N ALA A 876 55.76 -17.31 34.72
CA ALA A 876 54.69 -17.09 33.75
C ALA A 876 55.02 -17.67 32.36
N LEU A 877 56.26 -17.49 31.87
CA LEU A 877 56.69 -18.04 30.58
C LEU A 877 56.72 -19.57 30.60
N SER A 878 57.22 -20.18 31.67
CA SER A 878 57.20 -21.64 31.85
C SER A 878 55.79 -22.19 31.91
N ALA A 879 54.89 -21.56 32.68
CA ALA A 879 53.49 -21.96 32.77
C ALA A 879 52.76 -21.82 31.42
N LYS A 880 53.05 -20.76 30.66
CA LYS A 880 52.50 -20.56 29.31
C LYS A 880 53.00 -21.61 28.33
N ALA A 881 54.30 -21.91 28.31
CA ALA A 881 54.86 -22.96 27.46
C ALA A 881 54.26 -24.35 27.78
N LEU A 882 53.97 -24.61 29.06
CA LEU A 882 53.28 -25.84 29.48
C LEU A 882 51.84 -25.89 28.98
N LYS A 883 51.07 -24.81 29.10
CA LYS A 883 49.70 -24.70 28.56
C LYS A 883 49.69 -24.88 27.04
N ASP A 884 50.63 -24.27 26.32
CA ASP A 884 50.72 -24.36 24.86
C ASP A 884 51.08 -25.79 24.37
N SER A 885 51.88 -26.53 25.14
CA SER A 885 52.32 -27.89 24.79
C SER A 885 51.36 -29.01 25.24
N THR A 886 50.68 -28.84 26.37
CA THR A 886 49.83 -29.90 26.96
C THR A 886 48.33 -29.62 26.86
N GLY A 887 47.94 -28.37 26.63
CA GLY A 887 46.53 -27.94 26.72
C GLY A 887 45.96 -28.00 28.14
N ALA A 888 46.76 -28.34 29.15
CA ALA A 888 46.30 -28.48 30.53
C ALA A 888 46.09 -27.13 31.20
N ARG A 889 45.13 -27.08 32.13
CA ARG A 889 44.87 -25.91 32.97
C ARG A 889 46.07 -25.64 33.87
N ILE A 890 46.42 -24.36 34.02
CA ILE A 890 47.53 -23.92 34.87
C ILE A 890 47.08 -23.83 36.32
N ASP A 891 47.79 -24.51 37.20
CA ASP A 891 47.63 -24.42 38.65
C ASP A 891 48.60 -23.37 39.22
N ILE A 892 48.05 -22.38 39.94
CA ILE A 892 48.84 -21.29 40.54
C ILE A 892 49.82 -21.79 41.60
N ARG A 893 49.48 -22.83 42.37
CA ARG A 893 50.35 -23.41 43.40
C ARG A 893 51.54 -24.11 42.76
N GLN A 894 51.33 -24.80 41.63
CA GLN A 894 52.42 -25.38 40.84
C GLN A 894 53.29 -24.29 40.20
N THR A 895 52.67 -23.23 39.68
CA THR A 895 53.40 -22.11 39.05
C THR A 895 54.28 -21.37 40.06
N MET A 896 53.87 -21.33 41.33
CA MET A 896 54.59 -20.69 42.43
C MET A 896 55.36 -21.69 43.31
N ALA A 897 55.81 -22.83 42.74
CA ALA A 897 56.51 -23.87 43.49
C ALA A 897 57.92 -23.45 43.98
N ASP A 898 58.53 -22.43 43.36
CA ASP A 898 59.81 -21.88 43.78
C ASP A 898 59.73 -21.34 45.22
N PRO A 899 60.70 -21.63 46.12
CA PRO A 899 60.75 -21.08 47.48
C PRO A 899 60.71 -19.55 47.54
N PHE A 900 61.09 -18.85 46.47
CA PHE A 900 60.96 -17.41 46.34
C PHE A 900 59.54 -16.89 46.62
N PHE A 901 58.53 -17.72 46.41
CA PHE A 901 57.12 -17.37 46.63
C PHE A 901 56.59 -17.73 48.03
N ASP A 902 57.37 -18.37 48.91
CA ASP A 902 56.88 -18.93 50.18
C ASP A 902 56.13 -17.91 51.06
N SER A 903 56.60 -16.65 51.13
CA SER A 903 55.96 -15.62 51.97
C SER A 903 54.58 -15.18 51.48
N VAL A 904 54.29 -15.36 50.19
CA VAL A 904 53.06 -14.87 49.55
C VAL A 904 52.17 -16.00 49.01
N ARG A 905 52.67 -17.23 48.89
CA ARG A 905 52.01 -18.34 48.18
C ARG A 905 50.57 -18.57 48.65
N ASP A 906 50.37 -18.81 49.94
CA ASP A 906 49.03 -19.13 50.45
C ASP A 906 48.07 -17.94 50.37
N ARG A 907 48.57 -16.70 50.53
CA ARG A 907 47.78 -15.46 50.32
C ARG A 907 47.31 -15.36 48.86
N VAL A 908 48.18 -15.64 47.89
CA VAL A 908 47.85 -15.57 46.46
C VAL A 908 46.92 -16.71 46.05
N VAL A 909 47.16 -17.93 46.53
CA VAL A 909 46.27 -19.08 46.27
C VAL A 909 44.85 -18.79 46.79
N SER A 910 44.73 -18.30 48.03
CA SER A 910 43.43 -17.93 48.61
C SER A 910 42.71 -16.83 47.82
N LEU A 911 43.45 -15.87 47.25
CA LEU A 911 42.86 -14.88 46.34
C LEU A 911 42.33 -15.53 45.06
N VAL A 912 43.12 -16.41 44.42
CA VAL A 912 42.75 -17.08 43.16
C VAL A 912 41.51 -17.98 43.33
N GLU A 913 41.30 -18.57 44.51
CA GLU A 913 40.08 -19.32 44.83
C GLU A 913 38.80 -18.45 44.80
N ASN A 914 38.94 -17.13 44.92
CA ASN A 914 37.82 -16.19 44.86
C ASN A 914 38.03 -15.08 43.82
N PRO A 915 37.73 -15.35 42.52
CA PRO A 915 38.00 -14.44 41.40
C PRO A 915 37.44 -13.02 41.54
N ILE A 916 36.36 -12.82 42.32
CA ILE A 916 35.76 -11.49 42.52
C ILE A 916 36.74 -10.50 43.14
N ASN A 917 37.70 -10.99 43.93
CA ASN A 917 38.73 -10.16 44.59
C ASN A 917 39.70 -9.52 43.58
N PHE A 918 39.74 -9.99 42.34
CA PHE A 918 40.53 -9.40 41.25
C PHE A 918 39.76 -8.32 40.47
N THR A 919 38.47 -8.11 40.74
CA THR A 919 37.63 -7.18 39.97
C THR A 919 37.60 -5.75 40.52
N GLY A 920 38.35 -5.48 41.60
CA GLY A 920 38.43 -4.14 42.20
C GLY A 920 37.06 -3.58 42.58
N ARG A 921 36.68 -2.44 42.00
CA ARG A 921 35.43 -1.73 42.32
C ARG A 921 34.27 -2.01 41.38
N CYS A 922 34.38 -2.98 40.47
CA CYS A 922 33.41 -3.25 39.40
C CYS A 922 31.95 -3.25 39.87
N SER A 923 31.61 -4.01 40.91
CA SER A 923 30.24 -4.10 41.43
C SER A 923 29.72 -2.77 41.97
N SER A 924 30.52 -2.09 42.79
CA SER A 924 30.14 -0.79 43.37
C SER A 924 30.01 0.32 42.31
N GLN A 925 30.89 0.32 41.30
CA GLN A 925 30.82 1.26 40.17
C GLN A 925 29.55 1.04 39.36
N THR A 926 29.18 -0.22 39.12
CA THR A 926 27.95 -0.59 38.40
C THR A 926 26.71 -0.05 39.12
N VAL A 927 26.59 -0.32 40.42
CA VAL A 927 25.44 0.14 41.23
C VAL A 927 25.40 1.66 41.30
N ASN A 928 26.53 2.31 41.58
CA ASN A 928 26.58 3.77 41.73
C ASN A 928 26.25 4.48 40.42
N PHE A 929 26.75 4.01 39.27
CA PHE A 929 26.47 4.64 37.98
C PHE A 929 24.99 4.53 37.60
N VAL A 930 24.38 3.35 37.79
CA VAL A 930 22.95 3.16 37.49
C VAL A 930 22.08 4.06 38.37
N ASN A 931 22.33 4.08 39.69
CA ASN A 931 21.49 4.81 40.63
C ASN A 931 21.70 6.33 40.59
N ASN A 932 22.94 6.79 40.40
CA ASN A 932 23.28 8.20 40.55
C ASN A 932 23.28 8.97 39.22
N GLU A 933 23.45 8.29 38.08
CA GLU A 933 23.54 8.96 36.77
C GLU A 933 22.46 8.50 35.80
N ILE A 934 22.28 7.19 35.59
CA ILE A 934 21.33 6.69 34.60
C ILE A 934 19.88 7.00 35.00
N LEU A 935 19.41 6.44 36.12
CA LEU A 935 18.01 6.54 36.53
C LEU A 935 17.52 7.99 36.69
N PRO A 936 18.31 8.91 37.29
CA PRO A 936 17.92 10.32 37.35
C PRO A 936 17.80 10.99 35.97
N THR A 937 18.66 10.64 35.02
CA THR A 937 18.69 11.26 33.68
C THR A 937 17.52 10.79 32.81
N ILE A 938 17.25 9.48 32.77
CA ILE A 938 16.21 8.92 31.89
C ILE A 938 14.82 8.93 32.52
N GLY A 939 14.71 9.18 33.83
CA GLY A 939 13.50 9.02 34.62
C GLY A 939 12.26 9.73 34.06
N LYS A 940 12.41 10.94 33.50
CA LYS A 940 11.29 11.71 32.92
C LYS A 940 10.71 11.11 31.63
N TYR A 941 11.42 10.19 30.99
CA TYR A 941 11.04 9.54 29.73
C TYR A 941 10.69 8.06 29.88
N LEU A 942 10.87 7.47 31.06
CA LEU A 942 10.59 6.06 31.28
C LEU A 942 9.09 5.79 31.25
N ASP A 943 8.69 4.90 30.35
CA ASP A 943 7.36 4.31 30.33
C ASP A 943 7.40 2.96 31.06
N LYS A 944 6.84 2.93 32.29
CA LYS A 944 6.77 1.70 33.09
C LYS A 944 5.85 0.63 32.49
N SER A 945 5.00 1.00 31.54
CA SER A 945 4.13 0.08 30.81
C SER A 945 4.74 -0.46 29.52
N ALA A 946 5.98 -0.06 29.19
CA ALA A 946 6.65 -0.49 27.97
C ALA A 946 6.77 -2.02 27.90
N ALA A 947 6.07 -2.60 26.92
CA ALA A 947 6.09 -4.03 26.65
C ALA A 947 7.45 -4.51 26.14
N LYS A 948 7.70 -5.83 26.26
CA LYS A 948 8.82 -6.48 25.60
C LYS A 948 8.68 -6.37 24.08
N VAL A 949 9.80 -6.30 23.38
CA VAL A 949 9.83 -6.21 21.92
C VAL A 949 10.04 -7.60 21.32
N GLN A 950 9.14 -8.02 20.43
CA GLN A 950 9.38 -9.08 19.46
C GLN A 950 9.68 -8.46 18.10
N LEU A 951 10.61 -9.05 17.35
CA LEU A 951 11.01 -8.55 16.04
C LEU A 951 10.18 -9.29 14.98
N ASP A 952 9.11 -8.66 14.52
CA ASP A 952 8.32 -9.12 13.37
C ASP A 952 8.99 -8.63 12.09
N VAL A 953 9.69 -9.51 11.37
CA VAL A 953 10.63 -9.18 10.28
C VAL A 953 10.36 -10.00 9.03
#